data_AF-U7QJ72-F1
#
_entry.id   AF-U7QJ72-F1
#
_cell.length_a   1.000
_cell.length_b   1.000
_cell.length_c   1.000
_cell.angle_alpha   90.00
_cell.angle_beta   90.00
_cell.angle_gamma   90.00
#
_symmetry.space_group_name_H-M   'P 1'
#
loop_
_entity.id
_entity.type
_entity.pdbx_description
1 polymer ?
#
loop_
_entity_poly.entity_id
_entity_poly.type
_entity_poly.pdbx_seq_one_letter_code
_entity_poly.pdbx_strand_id
1 'polypeptide(L)'
;MAQSSPNTPEIEYRIDESSLYDEPSEVVSPESNITSTELPTPQSLEDLYRLREQLKANLEKVSGSPDISSLEAWQYELQLQQYQTRLRALRQTEIRIQREEEAAKLWEQVTQLASLAVATGKETPPDWETAQNFWVQAIDTLRQIPSETFLTQQAIEKIVEYQGYLAIATYERAIVQSEIKDQPTPQKDSQYSVDVPQFPGFEMYADTNRDGMISESDEVRPTQWSLSTGPLMLFNNDDDDRDGFPDWKDQIVNGKYDSEDLAEVHFKVSPEYQGSEIFISTDTQAKPFVNIFQKTAGGWVPVDLTGEKALTYNQDIILGVEAKQFADQNWTGLVRLTAVARRENQEIASDSIQIGVAPWMMSPNTAAVSEVHVSDRGANREFITQVKQVVEPSGATTKVTQGETAWMQDTTEIGYVQFPHENTLKSYPVALQGNRSGESDDYAQSLMTRNFGSFEVGEPRSLDVVNQGLDWYSNLEVTPPLSNYPMGRIYYGKAEEETLHPNVVQFLKAQQVQGPPIEIDTSWLMVRHVSEIINFIPSQTGEPLLLIVSPKAGVELIEELAEKGYEGAAINRGLSTQTTVRAALNNRLLVQHNLQLQREKIDPLLKKLKRELNLDEDQIVEVPVLFGYSGYAWWPNLINVVSVNGELLAPNPRGALIDGRDYAQEDFKRRLVVAGLNVNFLDDSYYQELKGDLYTGTNTTREGSQQPFWNALPTSLK
;
A
#
# COMPACT_ATOMS: atom_id res chain seq x y z
N MET A 1 21.80 -29.61 75.47
CA MET A 1 21.34 -30.14 74.18
C MET A 1 20.70 -28.95 73.47
N ALA A 2 21.29 -28.34 72.42
CA ALA A 2 21.59 -28.89 71.08
C ALA A 2 20.28 -29.15 70.30
N GLN A 3 20.08 -28.82 69.02
CA GLN A 3 20.86 -28.21 67.90
C GLN A 3 19.82 -27.68 66.84
N SER A 4 20.07 -26.92 65.76
CA SER A 4 21.24 -26.24 65.14
C SER A 4 20.76 -25.28 64.02
N SER A 5 21.58 -24.33 63.56
CA SER A 5 21.42 -23.63 62.26
C SER A 5 22.27 -24.30 61.16
N PRO A 6 21.87 -24.21 59.88
CA PRO A 6 22.70 -23.59 58.81
C PRO A 6 21.82 -22.84 57.76
N ASN A 7 22.30 -22.11 56.73
CA ASN A 7 23.61 -21.61 56.30
C ASN A 7 23.38 -20.41 55.35
N THR A 8 24.31 -19.45 55.30
CA THR A 8 24.42 -18.45 54.21
C THR A 8 25.89 -18.40 53.78
N PRO A 9 26.22 -18.47 52.48
CA PRO A 9 27.60 -18.27 52.02
C PRO A 9 27.85 -16.81 51.64
N GLU A 10 28.57 -16.09 52.50
CA GLU A 10 29.40 -14.96 52.05
C GLU A 10 30.64 -15.53 51.34
N ILE A 11 31.10 -14.87 50.27
CA ILE A 11 32.38 -15.18 49.61
C ILE A 11 33.24 -13.91 49.66
N GLU A 12 34.25 -13.92 50.53
CA GLU A 12 35.34 -12.95 50.51
C GLU A 12 36.21 -13.17 49.26
N TYR A 13 36.43 -12.12 48.47
CA TYR A 13 37.52 -12.11 47.50
C TYR A 13 38.81 -11.69 48.18
N ARG A 14 39.72 -12.66 48.38
CA ARG A 14 41.12 -12.38 48.70
C ARG A 14 41.82 -11.78 47.47
N ILE A 15 42.43 -10.62 47.67
CA ILE A 15 43.41 -10.06 46.74
C ILE A 15 44.76 -10.71 47.06
N ASP A 16 45.43 -11.28 46.05
CA ASP A 16 46.83 -11.70 46.14
C ASP A 16 47.70 -10.70 45.36
N GLU A 17 48.30 -9.75 46.08
CA GLU A 17 49.26 -8.80 45.54
C GLU A 17 50.68 -9.42 45.49
N SER A 18 50.98 -10.25 44.47
CA SER A 18 52.35 -10.74 44.29
C SER A 18 52.78 -11.11 42.85
N SER A 19 52.78 -10.15 41.93
CA SER A 19 53.77 -10.12 40.82
C SER A 19 53.77 -8.78 40.06
N LEU A 20 54.52 -7.81 40.61
CA LEU A 20 54.95 -6.60 39.89
C LEU A 20 56.41 -6.76 39.45
N TYR A 21 56.81 -6.01 38.42
CA TYR A 21 58.17 -5.85 37.86
C TYR A 21 58.62 -7.01 36.93
N ASP A 22 59.02 -6.81 35.66
CA ASP A 22 59.41 -5.58 34.92
C ASP A 22 59.06 -5.60 33.40
N GLU A 23 58.68 -4.42 32.88
CA GLU A 23 58.92 -3.78 31.54
C GLU A 23 58.69 -4.53 30.18
N PRO A 24 58.63 -3.84 29.01
CA PRO A 24 57.62 -2.81 28.68
C PRO A 24 57.03 -2.95 27.25
N SER A 25 55.88 -2.31 27.02
CA SER A 25 55.40 -1.78 25.72
C SER A 25 55.39 -2.66 24.46
N GLU A 26 54.20 -3.09 24.03
CA GLU A 26 53.80 -2.86 22.63
C GLU A 26 52.27 -2.66 22.52
N VAL A 27 51.85 -1.56 21.91
CA VAL A 27 50.44 -1.26 21.64
C VAL A 27 50.05 -1.98 20.35
N VAL A 28 49.25 -3.04 20.47
CA VAL A 28 48.67 -3.72 19.31
C VAL A 28 47.20 -3.32 19.19
N SER A 29 46.92 -2.47 18.21
CA SER A 29 45.55 -2.15 17.76
C SER A 29 44.83 -3.44 17.32
N PRO A 30 43.55 -3.65 17.66
CA PRO A 30 42.76 -4.76 17.11
C PRO A 30 42.25 -4.46 15.69
N GLU A 31 43.14 -3.98 14.80
CA GLU A 31 42.95 -3.94 13.34
C GLU A 31 43.84 -5.00 12.68
N SER A 32 43.54 -6.29 12.89
CA SER A 32 43.76 -7.37 11.91
C SER A 32 43.46 -8.73 12.52
N ASN A 33 42.39 -9.39 12.09
CA ASN A 33 42.37 -10.81 11.69
C ASN A 33 40.99 -11.22 11.15
N ILE A 34 40.49 -10.43 10.19
CA ILE A 34 39.62 -10.96 9.14
C ILE A 34 40.51 -11.03 7.90
N THR A 35 41.21 -12.16 7.72
CA THR A 35 41.74 -12.49 6.40
C THR A 35 40.55 -12.67 5.47
N SER A 36 40.30 -11.66 4.64
CA SER A 36 39.50 -11.81 3.44
C SER A 36 40.18 -12.81 2.52
N THR A 37 39.90 -14.10 2.70
CA THR A 37 39.97 -15.04 1.60
C THR A 37 38.96 -14.54 0.57
N GLU A 38 39.45 -13.88 -0.48
CA GLU A 38 38.64 -13.45 -1.61
C GLU A 38 37.89 -14.68 -2.14
N LEU A 39 36.59 -14.76 -1.86
CA LEU A 39 35.72 -15.74 -2.49
C LEU A 39 35.60 -15.30 -3.95
N PRO A 40 35.94 -16.15 -4.93
CA PRO A 40 35.86 -15.78 -6.33
C PRO A 40 34.41 -15.43 -6.68
N THR A 41 34.20 -14.31 -7.37
CA THR A 41 32.87 -13.88 -7.83
C THR A 41 32.23 -14.99 -8.66
N PRO A 42 31.09 -15.58 -8.26
CA PRO A 42 30.47 -16.68 -8.98
C PRO A 42 30.23 -16.34 -10.45
N GLN A 43 30.67 -17.23 -11.36
CA GLN A 43 30.52 -17.08 -12.81
C GLN A 43 29.51 -18.08 -13.40
N SER A 44 28.93 -18.94 -12.58
CA SER A 44 27.96 -19.96 -12.97
C SER A 44 27.03 -20.35 -11.82
N LEU A 45 25.90 -20.99 -12.15
CA LEU A 45 24.98 -21.58 -11.18
C LEU A 45 25.67 -22.64 -10.29
N GLU A 46 26.61 -23.40 -10.85
CA GLU A 46 27.45 -24.37 -10.11
C GLU A 46 28.36 -23.68 -9.07
N ASP A 47 28.91 -22.50 -9.38
CA ASP A 47 29.69 -21.72 -8.42
C ASP A 47 28.82 -21.17 -7.29
N LEU A 48 27.59 -20.73 -7.60
CA LEU A 48 26.62 -20.30 -6.59
C LEU A 48 26.23 -21.46 -5.65
N TYR A 49 26.03 -22.67 -6.19
CA TYR A 49 25.80 -23.86 -5.38
C TYR A 49 26.96 -24.17 -4.44
N ARG A 50 28.20 -24.08 -4.91
CA ARG A 50 29.40 -24.25 -4.05
C ARG A 50 29.51 -23.16 -2.99
N LEU A 51 29.21 -21.91 -3.34
CA LEU A 51 29.18 -20.79 -2.39
C LEU A 51 28.12 -21.01 -1.30
N ARG A 52 26.93 -21.50 -1.65
CA ARG A 52 25.87 -21.84 -0.69
C ARG A 52 26.33 -22.89 0.32
N GLU A 53 26.95 -23.99 -0.12
CA GLU A 53 27.44 -25.03 0.79
C GLU A 53 28.59 -24.54 1.67
N GLN A 54 29.49 -23.70 1.14
CA GLN A 54 30.54 -23.07 1.95
C GLN A 54 29.97 -22.11 3.00
N LEU A 55 28.95 -21.32 2.64
CA LEU A 55 28.27 -20.41 3.57
C LEU A 55 27.50 -21.19 4.65
N LYS A 56 26.83 -22.30 4.32
CA LYS A 56 26.21 -23.22 5.29
C LYS A 56 27.25 -23.80 6.26
N ALA A 57 28.33 -24.38 5.75
CA ALA A 57 29.41 -24.92 6.59
C ALA A 57 30.12 -23.85 7.43
N ASN A 58 30.13 -22.58 7.01
CA ASN A 58 30.65 -21.47 7.80
C ASN A 58 29.63 -20.96 8.84
N LEU A 59 28.33 -21.05 8.58
CA LEU A 59 27.27 -20.78 9.55
C LEU A 59 27.32 -21.80 10.71
N GLU A 60 27.57 -23.08 10.41
CA GLU A 60 27.70 -24.15 11.41
C GLU A 60 28.93 -24.00 12.32
N LYS A 61 30.07 -23.52 11.78
CA LYS A 61 31.29 -23.28 12.57
C LYS A 61 31.16 -22.11 13.54
N VAL A 62 30.26 -21.18 13.25
CA VAL A 62 29.99 -20.00 14.08
C VAL A 62 28.82 -20.37 14.97
N SER A 63 29.13 -21.22 15.97
CA SER A 63 28.27 -21.66 17.09
C SER A 63 26.80 -21.26 16.96
N GLY A 64 25.95 -22.21 16.57
CA GLY A 64 24.53 -21.95 16.29
C GLY A 64 23.80 -21.19 17.40
N SER A 65 22.85 -20.34 16.99
CA SER A 65 22.02 -19.40 17.78
C SER A 65 22.64 -18.97 19.13
N PRO A 66 23.21 -17.75 19.23
CA PRO A 66 24.04 -17.35 20.37
C PRO A 66 23.32 -17.55 21.71
N ASP A 67 24.01 -18.19 22.66
CA ASP A 67 23.49 -18.53 23.99
C ASP A 67 23.90 -17.47 25.01
N ILE A 68 22.89 -16.85 25.65
CA ILE A 68 23.04 -15.84 26.70
C ILE A 68 23.74 -16.40 27.96
N SER A 69 23.81 -17.73 28.13
CA SER A 69 24.33 -18.36 29.36
C SER A 69 25.82 -18.16 29.67
N SER A 70 26.62 -17.63 28.72
CA SER A 70 28.10 -17.65 28.84
C SER A 70 28.89 -16.45 28.31
N LEU A 71 28.23 -15.37 27.85
CA LEU A 71 28.90 -14.23 27.21
C LEU A 71 28.54 -12.87 27.84
N GLU A 72 29.48 -11.93 27.82
CA GLU A 72 29.17 -10.52 28.11
C GLU A 72 28.30 -9.93 26.98
N ALA A 73 27.43 -8.96 27.29
CA ALA A 73 26.44 -8.44 26.36
C ALA A 73 27.02 -7.97 25.00
N TRP A 74 28.19 -7.31 25.01
CA TRP A 74 28.88 -6.87 23.78
C TRP A 74 29.46 -8.03 22.95
N GLN A 75 29.84 -9.14 23.60
CA GLN A 75 30.34 -10.35 22.92
C GLN A 75 29.17 -11.08 22.24
N TYR A 76 28.03 -11.16 22.93
CA TYR A 76 26.78 -11.66 22.38
C TYR A 76 26.33 -10.83 21.16
N GLU A 77 26.31 -9.49 21.28
CA GLU A 77 25.96 -8.59 20.17
C GLU A 77 26.89 -8.75 18.96
N LEU A 78 28.21 -8.84 19.18
CA LEU A 78 29.19 -9.06 18.11
C LEU A 78 29.03 -10.43 17.43
N GLN A 79 28.76 -11.48 18.21
CA GLN A 79 28.49 -12.83 17.70
C GLN A 79 27.17 -12.88 16.92
N LEU A 80 26.13 -12.20 17.40
CA LEU A 80 24.85 -12.07 16.72
C LEU A 80 24.99 -11.31 15.40
N GLN A 81 25.73 -10.20 15.37
CA GLN A 81 26.03 -9.46 14.14
C GLN A 81 26.75 -10.36 13.13
N GLN A 82 27.78 -11.08 13.57
CA GLN A 82 28.52 -12.03 12.74
C GLN A 82 27.66 -13.19 12.20
N TYR A 83 26.71 -13.67 12.99
CA TYR A 83 25.74 -14.69 12.58
C TYR A 83 24.77 -14.12 11.54
N GLN A 84 24.18 -12.95 11.81
CA GLN A 84 23.25 -12.24 10.92
C GLN A 84 23.90 -11.89 9.56
N THR A 85 25.16 -11.41 9.55
CA THR A 85 25.89 -11.11 8.30
C THR A 85 26.08 -12.37 7.45
N ARG A 86 26.46 -13.50 8.06
CA ARG A 86 26.64 -14.78 7.34
C ARG A 86 25.30 -15.35 6.86
N LEU A 87 24.24 -15.24 7.67
CA LEU A 87 22.88 -15.63 7.28
C LEU A 87 22.36 -14.79 6.10
N ARG A 88 22.62 -13.47 6.10
CA ARG A 88 22.28 -12.58 4.97
C ARG A 88 23.02 -12.98 3.69
N ALA A 89 24.33 -13.26 3.78
CA ALA A 89 25.11 -13.71 2.62
C ALA A 89 24.61 -15.05 2.07
N LEU A 90 24.23 -15.99 2.94
CA LEU A 90 23.63 -17.27 2.54
C LEU A 90 22.30 -17.05 1.80
N ARG A 91 21.37 -16.27 2.38
CA ARG A 91 20.08 -15.96 1.74
C ARG A 91 20.24 -15.29 0.39
N GLN A 92 21.13 -14.29 0.28
CA GLN A 92 21.40 -13.62 -0.99
C GLN A 92 21.96 -14.58 -2.05
N THR A 93 22.76 -15.58 -1.64
CA THR A 93 23.23 -16.65 -2.54
C THR A 93 22.08 -17.57 -2.97
N GLU A 94 21.17 -17.94 -2.04
CA GLU A 94 20.01 -18.80 -2.33
C GLU A 94 18.97 -18.10 -3.23
N ILE A 95 18.70 -16.81 -3.03
CA ILE A 95 17.85 -16.00 -3.92
C ILE A 95 18.47 -15.92 -5.32
N ARG A 96 19.80 -15.71 -5.42
CA ARG A 96 20.47 -15.66 -6.72
C ARG A 96 20.43 -17.01 -7.44
N ILE A 97 20.59 -18.14 -6.73
CA ILE A 97 20.38 -19.48 -7.29
C ILE A 97 18.97 -19.59 -7.90
N GLN A 98 17.94 -19.20 -7.17
CA GLN A 98 16.55 -19.27 -7.63
C GLN A 98 16.31 -18.44 -8.91
N ARG A 99 16.85 -17.21 -8.98
CA ARG A 99 16.74 -16.35 -10.18
C ARG A 99 17.45 -16.95 -11.40
N GLU A 100 18.62 -17.57 -11.21
CA GLU A 100 19.36 -18.24 -12.30
C GLU A 100 18.66 -19.53 -12.77
N GLU A 101 18.01 -20.28 -11.86
CA GLU A 101 17.18 -21.44 -12.23
C GLU A 101 15.89 -21.05 -12.94
N GLU A 102 15.27 -19.94 -12.57
CA GLU A 102 14.11 -19.37 -13.26
C GLU A 102 14.49 -18.88 -14.65
N ALA A 103 15.60 -18.14 -14.78
CA ALA A 103 16.15 -17.73 -16.07
C ALA A 103 16.45 -18.93 -16.99
N ALA A 104 16.95 -20.05 -16.44
CA ALA A 104 17.14 -21.28 -17.21
C ALA A 104 15.82 -21.92 -17.70
N LYS A 105 14.74 -21.88 -16.91
CA LYS A 105 13.40 -22.34 -17.33
C LYS A 105 12.80 -21.45 -18.40
N LEU A 106 12.90 -20.13 -18.23
CA LEU A 106 12.49 -19.14 -19.23
C LEU A 106 13.26 -19.38 -20.54
N TRP A 107 14.57 -19.67 -20.47
CA TRP A 107 15.38 -20.00 -21.64
C TRP A 107 14.92 -21.26 -22.38
N GLU A 108 14.50 -22.30 -21.66
CA GLU A 108 13.91 -23.50 -22.26
C GLU A 108 12.58 -23.19 -22.95
N GLN A 109 11.69 -22.45 -22.28
CA GLN A 109 10.39 -22.03 -22.83
C GLN A 109 10.56 -21.18 -24.11
N VAL A 110 11.49 -20.22 -24.10
CA VAL A 110 11.88 -19.42 -25.28
C VAL A 110 12.33 -20.32 -26.43
N THR A 111 13.14 -21.33 -26.14
CA THR A 111 13.64 -22.27 -27.16
C THR A 111 12.51 -23.10 -27.77
N GLN A 112 11.50 -23.48 -26.97
CA GLN A 112 10.29 -24.17 -27.44
C GLN A 112 9.42 -23.24 -28.32
N LEU A 113 9.12 -22.02 -27.84
CA LEU A 113 8.31 -21.04 -28.57
C LEU A 113 8.93 -20.66 -29.93
N ALA A 114 10.24 -20.41 -29.96
CA ALA A 114 10.96 -20.15 -31.21
C ALA A 114 10.93 -21.36 -32.17
N SER A 115 11.01 -22.59 -31.65
CA SER A 115 10.91 -23.81 -32.46
C SER A 115 9.51 -23.97 -33.07
N LEU A 116 8.45 -23.65 -32.31
CA LEU A 116 7.07 -23.62 -32.81
C LEU A 116 6.89 -22.54 -33.89
N ALA A 117 7.35 -21.31 -33.64
CA ALA A 117 7.27 -20.22 -34.60
C ALA A 117 7.93 -20.56 -35.96
N VAL A 118 9.11 -21.20 -35.92
CA VAL A 118 9.82 -21.69 -37.11
C VAL A 118 9.08 -22.84 -37.81
N ALA A 119 8.42 -23.72 -37.05
CA ALA A 119 7.68 -24.84 -37.61
C ALA A 119 6.41 -24.36 -38.33
N THR A 120 5.59 -23.55 -37.66
CA THR A 120 4.33 -22.99 -38.20
C THR A 120 4.58 -22.13 -39.44
N GLY A 121 5.64 -21.31 -39.45
CA GLY A 121 6.06 -20.55 -40.62
C GLY A 121 6.62 -21.38 -41.80
N LYS A 122 6.68 -22.72 -41.66
CA LYS A 122 7.10 -23.67 -42.70
C LYS A 122 5.99 -24.65 -43.10
N GLU A 123 4.79 -24.52 -42.56
CA GLU A 123 3.64 -25.33 -42.96
C GLU A 123 3.18 -24.99 -44.40
N THR A 124 2.21 -25.72 -44.94
CA THR A 124 1.73 -25.49 -46.32
C THR A 124 0.21 -25.64 -46.40
N PRO A 125 -0.54 -24.52 -46.49
CA PRO A 125 -0.07 -23.13 -46.44
C PRO A 125 0.54 -22.76 -45.07
N PRO A 126 1.52 -21.84 -44.99
CA PRO A 126 2.05 -21.38 -43.71
C PRO A 126 1.02 -20.54 -42.95
N ASP A 127 0.90 -20.75 -41.63
CA ASP A 127 0.12 -19.87 -40.75
C ASP A 127 1.03 -18.77 -40.18
N TRP A 128 1.16 -17.68 -40.92
CA TRP A 128 1.97 -16.53 -40.53
C TRP A 128 1.42 -15.76 -39.33
N GLU A 129 0.14 -15.90 -38.99
CA GLU A 129 -0.47 -15.24 -37.83
C GLU A 129 -0.10 -15.96 -36.53
N THR A 130 -0.24 -17.28 -36.50
CA THR A 130 0.22 -18.11 -35.37
C THR A 130 1.74 -18.07 -35.23
N ALA A 131 2.49 -18.10 -36.33
CA ALA A 131 3.95 -17.95 -36.30
C ALA A 131 4.39 -16.57 -35.74
N GLN A 132 3.70 -15.48 -36.12
CA GLN A 132 3.95 -14.15 -35.56
C GLN A 132 3.69 -14.13 -34.04
N ASN A 133 2.58 -14.71 -33.58
CA ASN A 133 2.23 -14.76 -32.16
C ASN A 133 3.25 -15.54 -31.31
N PHE A 134 3.79 -16.65 -31.82
CA PHE A 134 4.86 -17.38 -31.13
C PHE A 134 6.17 -16.59 -31.07
N TRP A 135 6.52 -15.80 -32.10
CA TRP A 135 7.69 -14.92 -32.05
C TRP A 135 7.54 -13.79 -31.03
N VAL A 136 6.35 -13.19 -30.93
CA VAL A 136 6.06 -12.18 -29.88
C VAL A 136 6.23 -12.80 -28.49
N GLN A 137 5.60 -13.95 -28.24
CA GLN A 137 5.73 -14.66 -26.96
C GLN A 137 7.19 -15.02 -26.64
N ALA A 138 7.97 -15.51 -27.61
CA ALA A 138 9.39 -15.82 -27.39
C ALA A 138 10.22 -14.58 -27.01
N ILE A 139 9.94 -13.42 -27.62
CA ILE A 139 10.60 -12.15 -27.27
C ILE A 139 10.18 -11.66 -25.87
N ASP A 140 8.91 -11.79 -25.52
CA ASP A 140 8.40 -11.35 -24.23
C ASP A 140 8.80 -12.28 -23.07
N THR A 141 8.97 -13.58 -23.31
CA THR A 141 9.60 -14.50 -22.35
C THR A 141 11.10 -14.22 -22.19
N LEU A 142 11.83 -13.85 -23.26
CA LEU A 142 13.23 -13.41 -23.15
C LEU A 142 13.39 -12.13 -22.32
N ARG A 143 12.42 -11.21 -22.39
CA ARG A 143 12.40 -9.96 -21.58
C ARG A 143 12.15 -10.19 -20.09
N GLN A 144 11.65 -11.36 -19.70
CA GLN A 144 11.42 -11.74 -18.30
C GLN A 144 12.68 -12.27 -17.62
N ILE A 145 13.76 -12.54 -18.36
CA ILE A 145 15.05 -12.96 -17.79
C ILE A 145 15.67 -11.76 -17.03
N PRO A 146 15.92 -11.87 -15.71
CA PRO A 146 16.42 -10.73 -14.93
C PRO A 146 17.83 -10.29 -15.36
N SER A 147 18.08 -8.98 -15.26
CA SER A 147 19.26 -8.27 -15.78
C SER A 147 20.61 -8.65 -15.16
N GLU A 148 20.55 -9.31 -14.01
CA GLU A 148 21.67 -9.68 -13.14
C GLU A 148 22.04 -11.17 -13.24
N THR A 149 21.40 -11.90 -14.15
CA THR A 149 21.63 -13.34 -14.40
C THR A 149 22.76 -13.58 -15.41
N PHE A 150 23.34 -14.77 -15.39
CA PHE A 150 24.37 -15.18 -16.37
C PHE A 150 23.84 -15.25 -17.82
N LEU A 151 22.52 -15.32 -18.01
CA LEU A 151 21.87 -15.41 -19.32
C LEU A 151 21.53 -14.04 -19.95
N THR A 152 21.61 -12.94 -19.21
CA THR A 152 21.17 -11.60 -19.65
C THR A 152 21.74 -11.18 -21.02
N GLN A 153 23.06 -11.31 -21.21
CA GLN A 153 23.71 -10.94 -22.47
C GLN A 153 23.20 -11.79 -23.65
N GLN A 154 23.05 -13.09 -23.42
CA GLN A 154 22.54 -14.03 -24.43
C GLN A 154 21.07 -13.77 -24.76
N ALA A 155 20.28 -13.33 -23.77
CA ALA A 155 18.88 -12.96 -23.94
C ALA A 155 18.73 -11.69 -24.81
N ILE A 156 19.55 -10.66 -24.56
CA ILE A 156 19.59 -9.44 -25.38
C ILE A 156 19.92 -9.77 -26.84
N GLU A 157 20.93 -10.61 -27.08
CA GLU A 157 21.30 -11.07 -28.43
C GLU A 157 20.16 -11.83 -29.11
N LYS A 158 19.46 -12.71 -28.39
CA LYS A 158 18.31 -13.45 -28.92
C LYS A 158 17.07 -12.61 -29.16
N ILE A 159 16.82 -11.56 -28.36
CA ILE A 159 15.74 -10.60 -28.63
C ILE A 159 15.94 -9.92 -29.98
N VAL A 160 17.17 -9.48 -30.29
CA VAL A 160 17.49 -8.85 -31.58
C VAL A 160 17.34 -9.84 -32.75
N GLU A 161 17.78 -11.08 -32.58
CA GLU A 161 17.59 -12.15 -33.58
C GLU A 161 16.10 -12.41 -33.85
N TYR A 162 15.30 -12.54 -32.78
CA TYR A 162 13.87 -12.90 -32.88
C TYR A 162 13.02 -11.73 -33.38
N GLN A 163 13.39 -10.48 -33.10
CA GLN A 163 12.79 -9.32 -33.75
C GLN A 163 12.97 -9.35 -35.28
N GLY A 164 14.10 -9.87 -35.77
CA GLY A 164 14.33 -10.14 -37.19
C GLY A 164 13.34 -11.16 -37.76
N TYR A 165 13.13 -12.29 -37.08
CA TYR A 165 12.16 -13.30 -37.53
C TYR A 165 10.70 -12.82 -37.40
N LEU A 166 10.38 -12.06 -36.37
CA LEU A 166 9.07 -11.42 -36.20
C LEU A 166 8.76 -10.47 -37.36
N ALA A 167 9.73 -9.66 -37.80
CA ALA A 167 9.57 -8.77 -38.93
C ALA A 167 9.28 -9.55 -40.24
N ILE A 168 9.94 -10.68 -40.46
CA ILE A 168 9.67 -11.57 -41.60
C ILE A 168 8.25 -12.14 -41.52
N ALA A 169 7.85 -12.74 -40.39
CA ALA A 169 6.51 -13.30 -40.22
C ALA A 169 5.40 -12.23 -40.39
N THR A 170 5.63 -11.01 -39.88
CA THR A 170 4.73 -9.87 -40.05
C THR A 170 4.59 -9.45 -41.52
N TYR A 171 5.70 -9.43 -42.27
CA TYR A 171 5.73 -9.08 -43.68
C TYR A 171 5.00 -10.13 -44.55
N GLU A 172 5.28 -11.42 -44.32
CA GLU A 172 4.63 -12.51 -45.06
C GLU A 172 3.13 -12.60 -44.73
N ARG A 173 2.71 -12.37 -43.47
CA ARG A 173 1.30 -12.21 -43.09
C ARG A 173 0.64 -11.08 -43.86
N ALA A 174 1.32 -9.93 -44.00
CA ALA A 174 0.80 -8.78 -44.74
C ALA A 174 0.65 -9.07 -46.24
N ILE A 175 1.54 -9.86 -46.85
CA ILE A 175 1.39 -10.33 -48.23
C ILE A 175 0.12 -11.18 -48.36
N VAL A 176 -0.03 -12.23 -47.54
CA VAL A 176 -1.21 -13.13 -47.58
C VAL A 176 -2.52 -12.36 -47.34
N GLN A 177 -2.52 -11.36 -46.46
CA GLN A 177 -3.68 -10.49 -46.24
C GLN A 177 -3.93 -9.52 -47.42
N SER A 178 -2.90 -9.09 -48.14
CA SER A 178 -3.04 -8.21 -49.31
C SER A 178 -3.62 -8.94 -50.53
N GLU A 179 -3.32 -10.22 -50.72
CA GLU A 179 -3.91 -11.05 -51.79
C GLU A 179 -5.41 -11.31 -51.59
N ILE A 180 -5.95 -11.03 -50.40
CA ILE A 180 -7.36 -11.27 -50.03
C ILE A 180 -8.23 -10.00 -50.16
N LYS A 181 -7.64 -8.80 -50.32
CA LYS A 181 -8.39 -7.52 -50.32
C LYS A 181 -8.03 -6.59 -51.49
N ASP A 182 -8.72 -6.80 -52.61
CA ASP A 182 -8.85 -5.79 -53.67
C ASP A 182 -10.33 -5.45 -53.96
N GLN A 183 -10.98 -4.88 -52.93
CA GLN A 183 -12.09 -3.93 -53.07
C GLN A 183 -11.90 -2.80 -52.05
N PRO A 184 -12.35 -1.56 -52.35
CA PRO A 184 -11.70 -0.35 -51.85
C PRO A 184 -11.94 -0.07 -50.36
N THR A 185 -10.85 0.28 -49.67
CA THR A 185 -10.82 0.67 -48.26
C THR A 185 -11.23 2.15 -48.07
N PRO A 186 -12.00 2.50 -47.04
CA PRO A 186 -12.10 3.86 -46.54
C PRO A 186 -10.78 4.37 -45.94
N GLN A 187 -10.71 5.68 -45.73
CA GLN A 187 -9.54 6.39 -45.20
C GLN A 187 -9.18 6.04 -43.75
N LYS A 188 -7.95 6.37 -43.37
CA LYS A 188 -7.60 6.66 -41.98
C LYS A 188 -8.28 7.97 -41.54
N ASP A 189 -9.42 7.86 -40.89
CA ASP A 189 -10.02 8.88 -40.03
C ASP A 189 -9.80 8.39 -38.58
N SER A 190 -9.04 9.06 -37.71
CA SER A 190 -9.13 10.41 -37.13
C SER A 190 -10.03 10.48 -35.88
N GLN A 191 -9.43 10.97 -34.79
CA GLN A 191 -10.03 11.65 -33.61
C GLN A 191 -11.22 10.97 -32.89
N TYR A 192 -10.96 10.50 -31.66
CA TYR A 192 -11.99 10.04 -30.72
C TYR A 192 -12.85 11.21 -30.21
N SER A 193 -14.03 11.35 -30.82
CA SER A 193 -15.13 12.25 -30.47
C SER A 193 -16.33 11.41 -30.02
N VAL A 194 -17.06 11.81 -28.97
CA VAL A 194 -18.49 11.44 -28.92
C VAL A 194 -19.21 12.35 -29.91
N ASP A 195 -19.58 11.77 -31.04
CA ASP A 195 -20.48 12.44 -31.96
C ASP A 195 -21.81 12.73 -31.26
N VAL A 196 -22.33 13.93 -31.49
CA VAL A 196 -23.74 14.27 -31.23
C VAL A 196 -24.60 13.15 -31.80
N PRO A 197 -25.61 12.62 -31.07
CA PRO A 197 -26.39 11.47 -31.51
C PRO A 197 -26.82 11.58 -32.97
N GLN A 198 -26.30 10.67 -33.80
CA GLN A 198 -26.48 10.76 -35.25
C GLN A 198 -27.91 10.41 -35.71
N PHE A 199 -28.71 9.86 -34.79
CA PHE A 199 -30.06 9.35 -35.00
C PHE A 199 -31.02 10.08 -34.06
N PRO A 200 -31.79 11.08 -34.56
CA PRO A 200 -32.66 11.91 -33.73
C PRO A 200 -33.66 11.08 -32.92
N GLY A 201 -33.70 11.31 -31.60
CA GLY A 201 -34.56 10.56 -30.70
C GLY A 201 -34.18 9.09 -30.49
N PHE A 202 -32.91 8.73 -30.68
CA PHE A 202 -32.33 7.47 -30.20
C PHE A 202 -31.10 7.79 -29.34
N GLU A 203 -31.35 8.27 -28.12
CA GLU A 203 -30.42 9.15 -27.41
C GLU A 203 -30.29 8.78 -25.92
N MET A 204 -29.08 8.44 -25.48
CA MET A 204 -28.72 8.17 -24.08
C MET A 204 -28.25 9.42 -23.33
N TYR A 205 -28.60 9.53 -22.06
CA TYR A 205 -28.27 10.65 -21.18
C TYR A 205 -27.93 10.11 -19.81
N ALA A 206 -26.97 10.74 -19.14
CA ALA A 206 -26.58 10.43 -17.77
C ALA A 206 -25.99 11.71 -17.16
N ASP A 207 -25.72 11.72 -15.86
CA ASP A 207 -25.19 12.89 -15.16
C ASP A 207 -23.76 13.23 -15.64
N THR A 208 -23.65 14.14 -16.63
CA THR A 208 -22.37 14.51 -17.24
C THR A 208 -21.68 15.65 -16.51
N ASN A 209 -22.44 16.49 -15.81
CA ASN A 209 -21.98 17.68 -15.11
C ASN A 209 -21.63 17.41 -13.63
N ARG A 210 -22.03 16.24 -13.10
CA ARG A 210 -21.87 15.76 -11.72
C ARG A 210 -22.62 16.59 -10.69
N ASP A 211 -23.86 16.97 -11.01
CA ASP A 211 -24.82 17.58 -10.10
C ASP A 211 -25.77 16.55 -9.44
N GLY A 212 -25.76 15.30 -9.88
CA GLY A 212 -26.55 14.22 -9.27
C GLY A 212 -28.00 14.17 -9.77
N MET A 213 -28.29 14.82 -10.91
CA MET A 213 -29.55 14.77 -11.63
C MET A 213 -29.26 14.56 -13.12
N ILE A 214 -30.22 13.99 -13.86
CA ILE A 214 -30.15 13.90 -15.32
C ILE A 214 -31.17 14.90 -15.87
N SER A 215 -30.70 15.91 -16.61
CA SER A 215 -31.56 17.01 -17.07
C SER A 215 -31.22 17.49 -18.49
N GLU A 216 -31.89 18.57 -18.95
CA GLU A 216 -31.61 19.21 -20.24
C GLU A 216 -30.15 19.71 -20.36
N SER A 217 -29.41 19.89 -19.25
CA SER A 217 -27.98 20.22 -19.30
C SER A 217 -27.11 19.08 -19.85
N ASP A 218 -27.53 17.83 -19.66
CA ASP A 218 -26.77 16.63 -20.01
C ASP A 218 -26.95 16.20 -21.47
N GLU A 219 -27.79 16.91 -22.21
CA GLU A 219 -27.88 16.76 -23.67
C GLU A 219 -26.59 17.23 -24.37
N VAL A 220 -25.77 18.06 -23.69
CA VAL A 220 -24.44 18.49 -24.17
C VAL A 220 -23.35 17.61 -23.55
N ARG A 221 -23.11 16.44 -24.14
CA ARG A 221 -22.09 15.48 -23.67
C ARG A 221 -20.65 16.04 -23.80
N PRO A 222 -19.75 15.78 -22.84
CA PRO A 222 -18.32 16.10 -22.98
C PRO A 222 -17.67 15.21 -24.04
N THR A 223 -16.74 15.75 -24.83
CA THR A 223 -16.13 15.03 -25.98
C THR A 223 -15.41 13.72 -25.62
N GLN A 224 -14.95 13.60 -24.37
CA GLN A 224 -14.39 12.39 -23.76
C GLN A 224 -14.69 12.43 -22.25
N TRP A 225 -14.82 11.26 -21.61
CA TRP A 225 -14.84 11.18 -20.15
C TRP A 225 -13.48 11.55 -19.55
N SER A 226 -13.48 12.18 -18.37
CA SER A 226 -12.28 12.38 -17.56
C SER A 226 -12.60 12.39 -16.06
N LEU A 227 -11.58 12.41 -15.21
CA LEU A 227 -11.79 12.57 -13.76
C LEU A 227 -12.46 13.90 -13.37
N SER A 228 -12.62 14.89 -14.28
CA SER A 228 -13.33 16.16 -14.02
C SER A 228 -14.74 16.24 -14.62
N THR A 229 -15.08 15.46 -15.66
CA THR A 229 -16.37 15.53 -16.36
C THR A 229 -16.81 14.20 -16.97
N GLY A 230 -18.13 14.00 -17.07
CA GLY A 230 -18.76 12.79 -17.58
C GLY A 230 -19.27 11.88 -16.44
N PRO A 231 -20.20 10.95 -16.72
CA PRO A 231 -20.89 10.16 -15.70
C PRO A 231 -19.96 9.32 -14.83
N LEU A 232 -20.32 9.19 -13.55
CA LEU A 232 -19.68 8.29 -12.60
C LEU A 232 -20.58 7.09 -12.30
N MET A 233 -19.98 5.94 -12.06
CA MET A 233 -20.62 4.76 -11.47
C MET A 233 -19.87 4.34 -10.22
N LEU A 234 -20.57 3.73 -9.27
CA LEU A 234 -19.95 3.15 -8.08
C LEU A 234 -19.46 1.74 -8.37
N PHE A 235 -18.45 1.32 -7.61
CA PHE A 235 -18.25 -0.08 -7.32
C PHE A 235 -19.20 -0.40 -6.16
N ASN A 236 -20.26 -1.17 -6.44
CA ASN A 236 -21.37 -1.42 -5.50
C ASN A 236 -20.95 -2.49 -4.47
N ASN A 237 -20.05 -2.11 -3.55
CA ASN A 237 -19.25 -3.02 -2.73
C ASN A 237 -19.54 -3.00 -1.22
N ASP A 238 -20.63 -2.35 -0.84
CA ASP A 238 -21.36 -2.48 0.42
C ASP A 238 -22.33 -3.67 0.40
N ASP A 239 -22.96 -3.90 1.56
CA ASP A 239 -23.93 -4.98 1.82
C ASP A 239 -25.25 -4.35 2.31
N ASP A 240 -26.19 -4.18 1.39
CA ASP A 240 -27.38 -3.37 1.61
C ASP A 240 -28.58 -4.13 2.17
N ASP A 241 -28.78 -5.37 1.74
CA ASP A 241 -29.80 -6.25 2.32
C ASP A 241 -29.36 -6.91 3.65
N ARG A 242 -28.05 -6.91 3.93
CA ARG A 242 -27.37 -7.44 5.12
C ARG A 242 -27.26 -8.96 5.14
N ASP A 243 -27.01 -9.58 4.00
CA ASP A 243 -26.77 -11.03 3.88
C ASP A 243 -25.30 -11.44 4.10
N GLY A 244 -24.37 -10.47 4.11
CA GLY A 244 -22.93 -10.67 4.31
C GLY A 244 -22.09 -10.69 3.02
N PHE A 245 -22.70 -10.45 1.87
CA PHE A 245 -22.03 -10.31 0.58
C PHE A 245 -22.20 -8.90 -0.01
N PRO A 246 -21.24 -8.45 -0.85
CA PRO A 246 -21.38 -7.17 -1.51
C PRO A 246 -22.34 -7.25 -2.71
N ASP A 247 -23.17 -6.23 -2.91
CA ASP A 247 -24.32 -6.26 -3.85
C ASP A 247 -23.91 -6.54 -5.32
N TRP A 248 -22.75 -6.04 -5.78
CA TRP A 248 -22.22 -6.32 -7.14
C TRP A 248 -22.08 -7.81 -7.50
N LYS A 249 -22.03 -8.68 -6.48
CA LYS A 249 -21.66 -10.10 -6.60
C LYS A 249 -22.74 -10.94 -7.27
N ASP A 250 -24.00 -10.53 -7.19
CA ASP A 250 -25.09 -11.16 -7.92
C ASP A 250 -25.62 -10.27 -9.07
N GLN A 251 -26.90 -10.41 -9.43
CA GLN A 251 -27.57 -9.61 -10.47
C GLN A 251 -29.02 -9.28 -10.06
N ILE A 252 -29.24 -9.00 -8.78
CA ILE A 252 -30.54 -8.77 -8.14
C ILE A 252 -30.49 -7.43 -7.42
N VAL A 253 -31.02 -6.38 -8.04
CA VAL A 253 -31.19 -5.08 -7.36
C VAL A 253 -32.31 -5.24 -6.32
N ASN A 254 -31.94 -5.28 -5.04
CA ASN A 254 -32.69 -5.90 -3.93
C ASN A 254 -33.42 -4.90 -3.02
N GLY A 255 -33.26 -3.59 -3.22
CA GLY A 255 -33.77 -2.60 -2.26
C GLY A 255 -33.99 -1.20 -2.80
N LYS A 256 -34.23 -0.26 -1.87
CA LYS A 256 -34.16 1.18 -2.17
C LYS A 256 -32.70 1.64 -2.25
N TYR A 257 -31.88 1.18 -1.32
CA TYR A 257 -30.53 1.70 -1.09
C TYR A 257 -29.60 1.28 -2.25
N ASP A 258 -29.46 -0.01 -2.53
CA ASP A 258 -28.76 -0.53 -3.72
C ASP A 258 -29.28 0.05 -5.06
N SER A 259 -30.58 0.33 -5.17
CA SER A 259 -31.13 1.09 -6.32
C SER A 259 -30.73 2.59 -6.38
N GLU A 260 -30.16 3.18 -5.33
CA GLU A 260 -29.58 4.54 -5.30
C GLU A 260 -28.09 4.54 -5.68
N ASP A 261 -27.39 3.40 -5.65
CA ASP A 261 -25.96 3.29 -5.96
C ASP A 261 -25.69 2.93 -7.44
N LEU A 262 -26.73 2.50 -8.16
CA LEU A 262 -26.74 2.40 -9.61
C LEU A 262 -26.63 3.77 -10.29
N ALA A 263 -25.64 3.94 -11.18
CA ALA A 263 -25.60 5.07 -12.10
C ALA A 263 -26.70 4.94 -13.16
N GLU A 264 -27.67 5.85 -13.16
CA GLU A 264 -28.74 5.83 -14.16
C GLU A 264 -28.26 6.35 -15.53
N VAL A 265 -28.71 5.67 -16.59
CA VAL A 265 -28.65 6.15 -17.98
C VAL A 265 -30.07 6.19 -18.52
N HIS A 266 -30.57 7.39 -18.78
CA HIS A 266 -31.89 7.64 -19.36
C HIS A 266 -31.77 7.59 -20.88
N PHE A 267 -32.61 6.81 -21.53
CA PHE A 267 -32.50 6.51 -22.95
C PHE A 267 -33.83 6.78 -23.64
N LYS A 268 -33.88 7.90 -24.37
CA LYS A 268 -35.05 8.34 -25.14
C LYS A 268 -35.08 7.62 -26.48
N VAL A 269 -36.23 7.01 -26.79
CA VAL A 269 -36.45 6.21 -27.99
C VAL A 269 -37.74 6.66 -28.70
N SER A 270 -37.58 7.30 -29.87
CA SER A 270 -38.66 7.81 -30.71
C SER A 270 -39.63 6.69 -31.13
N PRO A 271 -40.95 6.98 -31.28
CA PRO A 271 -41.93 6.04 -31.80
C PRO A 271 -41.58 5.40 -33.16
N GLU A 272 -40.70 6.00 -33.96
CA GLU A 272 -40.24 5.42 -35.24
C GLU A 272 -39.43 4.13 -35.09
N TYR A 273 -38.79 3.95 -33.92
CA TYR A 273 -38.08 2.74 -33.51
C TYR A 273 -39.02 1.69 -32.89
N GLN A 274 -40.32 1.95 -32.79
CA GLN A 274 -41.26 0.94 -32.32
C GLN A 274 -41.17 -0.33 -33.19
N GLY A 275 -41.07 -1.49 -32.55
CA GLY A 275 -40.89 -2.78 -33.22
C GLY A 275 -39.49 -3.05 -33.76
N SER A 276 -38.47 -2.25 -33.44
CA SER A 276 -37.07 -2.69 -33.52
C SER A 276 -36.64 -3.45 -32.27
N GLU A 277 -35.73 -4.40 -32.42
CA GLU A 277 -35.02 -5.04 -31.32
C GLU A 277 -33.86 -4.14 -30.88
N ILE A 278 -33.85 -3.71 -29.62
CA ILE A 278 -32.83 -2.81 -29.08
C ILE A 278 -31.88 -3.59 -28.19
N PHE A 279 -30.59 -3.57 -28.49
CA PHE A 279 -29.56 -4.28 -27.75
C PHE A 279 -28.60 -3.28 -27.08
N ILE A 280 -28.06 -3.65 -25.92
CA ILE A 280 -26.94 -2.94 -25.28
C ILE A 280 -25.70 -3.81 -25.41
N SER A 281 -24.58 -3.18 -25.74
CA SER A 281 -23.26 -3.79 -25.64
C SER A 281 -22.30 -2.85 -24.90
N THR A 282 -21.17 -3.40 -24.50
CA THR A 282 -20.04 -2.67 -23.97
C THR A 282 -18.76 -3.16 -24.63
N ASP A 283 -17.68 -2.39 -24.54
CA ASP A 283 -16.36 -2.85 -24.92
C ASP A 283 -15.96 -4.14 -24.17
N THR A 284 -15.22 -5.01 -24.87
CA THR A 284 -14.88 -6.36 -24.41
C THR A 284 -14.08 -6.38 -23.11
N GLN A 285 -13.33 -5.31 -22.83
CA GLN A 285 -12.48 -5.19 -21.65
C GLN A 285 -13.28 -4.83 -20.39
N ALA A 286 -14.28 -3.93 -20.49
CA ALA A 286 -15.14 -3.59 -19.35
C ALA A 286 -16.20 -4.67 -19.04
N LYS A 287 -16.61 -5.50 -20.02
CA LYS A 287 -17.69 -6.50 -19.87
C LYS A 287 -17.66 -7.38 -18.61
N PRO A 288 -16.54 -7.93 -18.12
CA PRO A 288 -16.53 -8.72 -16.88
C PRO A 288 -16.68 -7.88 -15.59
N PHE A 289 -16.42 -6.57 -15.67
CA PHE A 289 -16.28 -5.64 -14.55
C PHE A 289 -17.50 -4.72 -14.33
N VAL A 290 -18.60 -4.92 -15.05
CA VAL A 290 -19.85 -4.17 -14.88
C VAL A 290 -21.06 -5.09 -14.84
N ASN A 291 -22.08 -4.72 -14.06
CA ASN A 291 -23.45 -5.19 -14.27
C ASN A 291 -24.28 -4.03 -14.85
N ILE A 292 -25.28 -4.39 -15.65
CA ILE A 292 -26.19 -3.43 -16.29
C ILE A 292 -27.61 -3.96 -16.17
N PHE A 293 -28.51 -3.12 -15.69
CA PHE A 293 -29.90 -3.44 -15.44
C PHE A 293 -30.83 -2.52 -16.24
N GLN A 294 -32.02 -2.99 -16.59
CA GLN A 294 -33.10 -2.18 -17.14
C GLN A 294 -34.20 -2.01 -16.09
N LYS A 295 -34.66 -0.78 -15.87
CA LYS A 295 -35.81 -0.47 -15.01
C LYS A 295 -37.10 -0.87 -15.72
N THR A 296 -37.90 -1.74 -15.09
CA THR A 296 -39.20 -2.19 -15.62
C THR A 296 -40.31 -1.98 -14.59
N ALA A 297 -41.56 -2.21 -14.99
CA ALA A 297 -42.70 -2.20 -14.06
C ALA A 297 -42.61 -3.30 -12.96
N GLY A 298 -41.73 -4.30 -13.13
CA GLY A 298 -41.45 -5.33 -12.12
C GLY A 298 -40.21 -5.06 -11.27
N GLY A 299 -39.56 -3.91 -11.40
CA GLY A 299 -38.25 -3.62 -10.83
C GLY A 299 -37.13 -3.69 -11.89
N TRP A 300 -35.89 -3.70 -11.41
CA TRP A 300 -34.70 -3.84 -12.26
C TRP A 300 -34.54 -5.27 -12.77
N VAL A 301 -34.12 -5.43 -14.03
CA VAL A 301 -33.82 -6.75 -14.63
C VAL A 301 -32.46 -6.72 -15.34
N PRO A 302 -31.63 -7.78 -15.25
CA PRO A 302 -30.34 -7.80 -15.93
C PRO A 302 -30.46 -7.66 -17.45
N VAL A 303 -29.57 -6.85 -18.03
CA VAL A 303 -29.44 -6.63 -19.46
C VAL A 303 -28.50 -7.69 -20.05
N ASP A 304 -28.91 -8.29 -21.17
CA ASP A 304 -28.07 -9.23 -21.89
C ASP A 304 -27.01 -8.51 -22.73
N LEU A 305 -25.75 -8.70 -22.36
CA LEU A 305 -24.59 -8.16 -23.07
C LEU A 305 -23.98 -9.14 -24.09
N THR A 306 -24.63 -10.28 -24.36
CA THR A 306 -24.27 -11.17 -25.48
C THR A 306 -24.89 -10.71 -26.80
N GLY A 307 -26.00 -9.98 -26.75
CA GLY A 307 -26.75 -9.52 -27.92
C GLY A 307 -27.72 -10.56 -28.47
N GLU A 308 -28.09 -11.57 -27.66
CA GLU A 308 -29.11 -12.58 -27.97
C GLU A 308 -30.51 -12.11 -27.57
N LYS A 309 -30.63 -11.30 -26.51
CA LYS A 309 -31.90 -10.81 -25.96
C LYS A 309 -31.96 -9.29 -25.96
N ALA A 310 -32.95 -8.74 -26.66
CA ALA A 310 -33.23 -7.31 -26.68
C ALA A 310 -33.79 -6.79 -25.34
N LEU A 311 -33.64 -5.48 -25.10
CA LEU A 311 -34.32 -4.74 -24.05
C LEU A 311 -35.85 -4.81 -24.20
N THR A 312 -36.55 -4.60 -23.09
CA THR A 312 -38.00 -4.34 -23.12
C THR A 312 -38.22 -2.95 -23.70
N TYR A 313 -38.87 -2.83 -24.86
CA TYR A 313 -39.10 -1.52 -25.50
C TYR A 313 -39.94 -0.59 -24.62
N ASN A 314 -39.45 0.64 -24.44
CA ASN A 314 -40.19 1.80 -23.94
C ASN A 314 -39.71 3.04 -24.71
N GLN A 315 -40.46 4.14 -24.67
CA GLN A 315 -40.01 5.45 -25.18
C GLN A 315 -39.01 6.09 -24.22
N ASP A 316 -39.19 5.87 -22.92
CA ASP A 316 -38.28 6.28 -21.85
C ASP A 316 -37.72 5.01 -21.19
N ILE A 317 -36.56 4.55 -21.66
CA ILE A 317 -35.82 3.44 -21.05
C ILE A 317 -34.91 4.03 -19.96
N ILE A 318 -34.83 3.39 -18.81
CA ILE A 318 -33.81 3.70 -17.79
C ILE A 318 -32.95 2.45 -17.62
N LEU A 319 -31.64 2.63 -17.77
CA LEU A 319 -30.63 1.64 -17.41
C LEU A 319 -29.98 2.03 -16.09
N GLY A 320 -29.55 1.04 -15.31
CA GLY A 320 -28.76 1.21 -14.09
C GLY A 320 -27.43 0.50 -14.29
N VAL A 321 -26.33 1.12 -13.87
CA VAL A 321 -24.97 0.68 -14.16
C VAL A 321 -24.14 0.70 -12.88
N GLU A 322 -23.48 -0.40 -12.60
CA GLU A 322 -22.54 -0.54 -11.49
C GLU A 322 -21.23 -1.17 -11.99
N ALA A 323 -20.13 -0.81 -11.34
CA ALA A 323 -18.87 -1.50 -11.46
C ALA A 323 -18.77 -2.65 -10.43
N LYS A 324 -17.93 -3.63 -10.75
CA LYS A 324 -17.64 -4.83 -9.95
C LYS A 324 -16.20 -4.85 -9.41
N GLN A 325 -15.46 -3.77 -9.66
CA GLN A 325 -14.16 -3.45 -9.08
C GLN A 325 -13.87 -1.96 -9.34
N PHE A 326 -12.84 -1.42 -8.69
CA PHE A 326 -12.25 -0.14 -9.07
C PHE A 326 -11.38 -0.24 -10.34
N ALA A 327 -10.90 0.90 -10.82
CA ALA A 327 -9.84 0.95 -11.83
C ALA A 327 -8.55 0.28 -11.29
N ASP A 328 -7.85 -0.47 -12.12
CA ASP A 328 -6.61 -1.18 -11.76
C ASP A 328 -5.62 -1.24 -12.93
N GLN A 329 -4.65 -2.15 -12.89
CA GLN A 329 -3.72 -2.37 -14.01
C GLN A 329 -4.35 -3.09 -15.21
N ASN A 330 -5.47 -3.79 -15.02
CA ASN A 330 -6.14 -4.62 -16.03
C ASN A 330 -7.32 -3.90 -16.69
N TRP A 331 -7.95 -2.95 -16.00
CA TRP A 331 -9.06 -2.15 -16.50
C TRP A 331 -8.95 -0.69 -16.05
N THR A 332 -9.15 0.23 -17.00
CA THR A 332 -9.06 1.68 -16.78
C THR A 332 -10.20 2.27 -15.94
N GLY A 333 -11.15 1.45 -15.49
CA GLY A 333 -12.37 1.91 -14.83
C GLY A 333 -13.41 2.51 -15.77
N LEU A 334 -13.17 2.51 -17.09
CA LEU A 334 -14.08 3.09 -18.09
C LEU A 334 -14.91 2.01 -18.79
N VAL A 335 -16.19 2.30 -18.97
CA VAL A 335 -17.14 1.49 -19.74
C VAL A 335 -17.75 2.36 -20.85
N ARG A 336 -17.75 1.87 -22.10
CA ARG A 336 -18.50 2.50 -23.21
C ARG A 336 -19.76 1.69 -23.49
N LEU A 337 -20.89 2.17 -22.98
CA LEU A 337 -22.19 1.62 -23.32
C LEU A 337 -22.58 2.03 -24.73
N THR A 338 -23.02 1.06 -25.52
CA THR A 338 -23.48 1.25 -26.90
C THR A 338 -24.86 0.64 -27.04
N ALA A 339 -25.84 1.47 -27.42
CA ALA A 339 -27.20 1.02 -27.72
C ALA A 339 -27.35 0.88 -29.23
N VAL A 340 -27.98 -0.21 -29.70
CA VAL A 340 -28.17 -0.49 -31.13
C VAL A 340 -29.61 -0.96 -31.39
N ALA A 341 -30.34 -0.24 -32.25
CA ALA A 341 -31.63 -0.68 -32.76
C ALA A 341 -31.46 -1.50 -34.03
N ARG A 342 -32.07 -2.69 -34.07
CA ARG A 342 -32.10 -3.58 -35.23
C ARG A 342 -33.51 -3.83 -35.71
N ARG A 343 -33.70 -3.85 -37.03
CA ARG A 343 -34.94 -4.29 -37.70
C ARG A 343 -34.54 -5.16 -38.88
N GLU A 344 -35.11 -6.36 -38.97
CA GLU A 344 -34.76 -7.36 -40.01
C GLU A 344 -33.24 -7.66 -40.08
N ASN A 345 -32.58 -7.77 -38.92
CA ASN A 345 -31.13 -7.92 -38.74
C ASN A 345 -30.26 -6.77 -39.30
N GLN A 346 -30.85 -5.63 -39.70
CA GLN A 346 -30.11 -4.43 -40.06
C GLN A 346 -30.11 -3.42 -38.91
N GLU A 347 -28.95 -2.82 -38.63
CA GLU A 347 -28.81 -1.70 -37.72
C GLU A 347 -29.45 -0.44 -38.33
N ILE A 348 -30.36 0.21 -37.58
CA ILE A 348 -31.13 1.38 -38.04
C ILE A 348 -30.89 2.63 -37.19
N ALA A 349 -30.35 2.48 -35.98
CA ALA A 349 -29.85 3.56 -35.14
C ALA A 349 -28.86 3.00 -34.11
N SER A 350 -27.94 3.85 -33.68
CA SER A 350 -26.90 3.51 -32.71
C SER A 350 -26.49 4.77 -31.93
N ASP A 351 -26.20 4.61 -30.65
CA ASP A 351 -25.70 5.70 -29.79
C ASP A 351 -24.70 5.14 -28.76
N SER A 352 -23.88 6.01 -28.17
CA SER A 352 -22.89 5.62 -27.17
C SER A 352 -22.67 6.66 -26.08
N ILE A 353 -22.45 6.18 -24.85
CA ILE A 353 -22.05 7.00 -23.71
C ILE A 353 -20.91 6.32 -22.95
N GLN A 354 -19.99 7.12 -22.39
CA GLN A 354 -18.92 6.64 -21.53
C GLN A 354 -19.23 6.94 -20.07
N ILE A 355 -18.94 5.99 -19.19
CA ILE A 355 -19.10 6.10 -17.74
C ILE A 355 -17.78 5.63 -17.11
N GLY A 356 -17.34 6.27 -16.03
CA GLY A 356 -16.14 5.88 -15.30
C GLY A 356 -16.45 5.51 -13.85
N VAL A 357 -15.78 4.49 -13.31
CA VAL A 357 -15.91 4.15 -11.89
C VAL A 357 -15.35 5.27 -11.01
N ALA A 358 -16.02 5.57 -9.91
CA ALA A 358 -15.52 6.50 -8.90
C ALA A 358 -14.20 5.95 -8.30
N PRO A 359 -13.14 6.78 -8.17
CA PRO A 359 -11.88 6.36 -7.60
C PRO A 359 -12.00 6.17 -6.08
N TRP A 360 -11.32 5.15 -5.56
CA TRP A 360 -11.11 5.01 -4.12
C TRP A 360 -10.03 6.00 -3.63
N MET A 361 -10.25 6.62 -2.48
CA MET A 361 -9.37 7.63 -1.89
C MET A 361 -9.14 7.34 -0.41
N MET A 362 -7.90 7.48 0.06
CA MET A 362 -7.55 7.37 1.47
C MET A 362 -7.92 8.65 2.24
N SER A 363 -8.27 8.50 3.52
CA SER A 363 -8.53 9.63 4.42
C SER A 363 -7.28 9.99 5.23
N PRO A 364 -6.79 11.24 5.21
CA PRO A 364 -5.58 11.62 5.94
C PRO A 364 -5.80 11.65 7.46
N ASN A 365 -4.72 11.48 8.24
CA ASN A 365 -4.76 11.55 9.70
C ASN A 365 -5.25 12.88 10.30
N THR A 366 -5.40 13.92 9.48
CA THR A 366 -5.98 15.21 9.84
C THR A 366 -7.50 15.29 9.65
N ALA A 367 -8.12 14.31 9.00
CA ALA A 367 -9.57 14.27 8.81
C ALA A 367 -10.30 13.91 10.12
N ALA A 368 -11.54 14.38 10.24
CA ALA A 368 -12.41 14.09 11.37
C ALA A 368 -12.63 12.57 11.50
N VAL A 369 -12.73 12.10 12.74
CA VAL A 369 -12.93 10.68 13.07
C VAL A 369 -14.38 10.46 13.47
N SER A 370 -15.02 9.47 12.87
CA SER A 370 -16.34 8.99 13.29
C SER A 370 -16.23 7.83 14.29
N GLU A 371 -15.28 6.92 14.08
CA GLU A 371 -15.07 5.74 14.92
C GLU A 371 -13.58 5.38 15.06
N VAL A 372 -13.16 5.04 16.28
CA VAL A 372 -11.85 4.43 16.59
C VAL A 372 -12.03 2.93 16.83
N HIS A 373 -11.23 2.12 16.15
CA HIS A 373 -11.24 0.66 16.22
C HIS A 373 -10.10 0.14 17.09
N VAL A 374 -10.37 -0.83 17.96
CA VAL A 374 -9.36 -1.48 18.82
C VAL A 374 -9.75 -2.93 19.15
N SER A 375 -8.78 -3.84 19.21
CA SER A 375 -8.99 -5.23 19.61
C SER A 375 -8.77 -5.43 21.12
N ASP A 376 -9.70 -6.10 21.82
CA ASP A 376 -9.52 -6.57 23.20
C ASP A 376 -8.64 -7.83 23.21
N ARG A 377 -7.39 -7.66 23.66
CA ARG A 377 -6.40 -8.71 23.86
C ARG A 377 -6.33 -9.18 25.31
N GLY A 378 -7.24 -8.71 26.18
CA GLY A 378 -7.28 -8.95 27.62
C GLY A 378 -6.19 -8.21 28.41
N ALA A 379 -4.97 -8.16 27.89
CA ALA A 379 -3.82 -7.48 28.50
C ALA A 379 -3.85 -5.94 28.29
N ASN A 380 -4.49 -5.45 27.23
CA ASN A 380 -4.59 -4.03 26.87
C ASN A 380 -5.87 -3.33 27.39
N ARG A 381 -6.53 -3.88 28.41
CA ARG A 381 -7.80 -3.33 28.92
C ARG A 381 -7.70 -1.93 29.52
N GLU A 382 -6.55 -1.60 30.13
CA GLU A 382 -6.29 -0.24 30.62
C GLU A 382 -6.19 0.75 29.46
N PHE A 383 -5.42 0.40 28.42
CA PHE A 383 -5.36 1.17 27.17
C PHE A 383 -6.75 1.41 26.56
N ILE A 384 -7.56 0.36 26.37
CA ILE A 384 -8.93 0.48 25.82
C ILE A 384 -9.80 1.40 26.69
N THR A 385 -9.63 1.36 28.01
CA THR A 385 -10.35 2.25 28.94
C THR A 385 -9.94 3.71 28.76
N GLN A 386 -8.64 3.98 28.57
CA GLN A 386 -8.12 5.32 28.32
C GLN A 386 -8.52 5.85 26.93
N VAL A 387 -8.49 5.01 25.88
CA VAL A 387 -9.00 5.35 24.54
C VAL A 387 -10.44 5.85 24.65
N LYS A 388 -11.34 5.09 25.29
CA LYS A 388 -12.74 5.50 25.45
C LYS A 388 -12.91 6.81 26.21
N GLN A 389 -12.12 7.02 27.28
CA GLN A 389 -12.16 8.25 28.07
C GLN A 389 -11.76 9.50 27.29
N VAL A 390 -10.94 9.37 26.25
CA VAL A 390 -10.52 10.48 25.37
C VAL A 390 -11.42 10.60 24.14
N VAL A 391 -11.78 9.47 23.52
CA VAL A 391 -12.51 9.42 22.24
C VAL A 391 -13.99 9.74 22.41
N GLU A 392 -14.70 9.10 23.35
CA GLU A 392 -16.16 9.26 23.48
C GLU A 392 -16.61 10.72 23.73
N PRO A 393 -15.89 11.54 24.54
CA PRO A 393 -16.21 12.97 24.70
C PRO A 393 -16.00 13.83 23.45
N SER A 394 -15.20 13.37 22.48
CA SER A 394 -14.93 14.08 21.22
C SER A 394 -16.05 13.95 20.18
N GLY A 395 -17.07 13.12 20.47
CA GLY A 395 -18.19 12.81 19.57
C GLY A 395 -17.99 11.58 18.68
N ALA A 396 -16.77 11.04 18.60
CA ALA A 396 -16.48 9.77 17.92
C ALA A 396 -16.83 8.55 18.79
N THR A 397 -17.10 7.41 18.17
CA THR A 397 -17.31 6.12 18.85
C THR A 397 -16.01 5.33 19.05
N THR A 398 -16.04 4.31 19.90
CA THR A 398 -14.95 3.32 20.01
C THR A 398 -15.48 1.90 19.82
N LYS A 399 -15.20 1.31 18.67
CA LYS A 399 -15.52 -0.10 18.36
C LYS A 399 -14.44 -0.99 18.97
N VAL A 400 -14.85 -1.87 19.88
CA VAL A 400 -13.97 -2.84 20.54
C VAL A 400 -14.32 -4.24 20.04
N THR A 401 -13.48 -4.81 19.17
CA THR A 401 -13.68 -6.20 18.73
C THR A 401 -12.98 -7.18 19.68
N GLN A 402 -13.42 -8.44 19.70
CA GLN A 402 -12.95 -9.45 20.64
C GLN A 402 -12.10 -10.49 19.93
N GLY A 403 -10.85 -10.69 20.37
CA GLY A 403 -10.01 -11.81 19.93
C GLY A 403 -9.25 -11.63 18.61
N GLU A 404 -9.55 -10.59 17.84
CA GLU A 404 -8.82 -10.20 16.61
C GLU A 404 -7.35 -9.85 16.88
N THR A 405 -6.56 -9.64 15.82
CA THR A 405 -5.15 -9.24 15.92
C THR A 405 -4.92 -8.05 16.87
N ALA A 406 -3.72 -7.97 17.44
CA ALA A 406 -3.31 -6.78 18.19
C ALA A 406 -3.07 -5.57 17.27
N TRP A 407 -2.87 -5.80 15.97
CA TRP A 407 -2.38 -4.81 15.01
C TRP A 407 -3.51 -4.35 14.08
N MET A 408 -4.38 -3.47 14.58
CA MET A 408 -5.58 -3.02 13.86
C MET A 408 -5.29 -2.09 12.68
N GLN A 409 -4.22 -1.29 12.72
CA GLN A 409 -3.84 -0.42 11.60
C GLN A 409 -3.37 -1.23 10.39
N ASP A 410 -2.87 -2.44 10.62
CA ASP A 410 -2.31 -3.28 9.59
C ASP A 410 -3.36 -4.09 8.79
N THR A 411 -4.55 -4.36 9.36
CA THR A 411 -5.55 -5.26 8.77
C THR A 411 -6.34 -4.63 7.63
N THR A 412 -6.52 -3.32 7.64
CA THR A 412 -7.32 -2.63 6.64
C THR A 412 -6.98 -1.15 6.58
N GLU A 413 -7.12 -0.56 5.40
CA GLU A 413 -7.04 0.88 5.19
C GLU A 413 -8.45 1.39 4.85
N ILE A 414 -8.99 2.26 5.69
CA ILE A 414 -10.37 2.76 5.56
C ILE A 414 -10.36 4.06 4.77
N GLY A 415 -10.44 3.92 3.45
CA GLY A 415 -10.67 5.03 2.54
C GLY A 415 -12.15 5.35 2.38
N TYR A 416 -12.48 6.06 1.31
CA TYR A 416 -13.83 6.46 0.91
C TYR A 416 -13.94 6.60 -0.60
N VAL A 417 -15.17 6.63 -1.09
CA VAL A 417 -15.51 7.07 -2.45
C VAL A 417 -16.42 8.28 -2.40
N GLN A 418 -16.62 8.93 -3.55
CA GLN A 418 -17.45 10.12 -3.69
C GLN A 418 -18.24 10.06 -5.00
N PHE A 419 -19.50 10.49 -4.94
CA PHE A 419 -20.40 10.50 -6.08
C PHE A 419 -21.48 11.60 -5.91
N PRO A 420 -22.00 12.13 -7.03
CA PRO A 420 -23.00 13.19 -7.00
C PRO A 420 -24.41 12.62 -6.70
N HIS A 421 -25.22 13.37 -5.97
CA HIS A 421 -26.60 12.99 -5.65
C HIS A 421 -27.46 14.22 -5.31
N GLU A 422 -28.49 14.53 -6.10
CA GLU A 422 -29.48 15.60 -5.82
C GLU A 422 -28.87 16.99 -5.47
N ASN A 423 -27.87 17.46 -6.20
CA ASN A 423 -27.05 18.68 -5.95
C ASN A 423 -26.19 18.62 -4.68
N THR A 424 -25.96 17.42 -4.14
CA THR A 424 -25.11 17.17 -2.98
C THR A 424 -24.00 16.17 -3.32
N LEU A 425 -22.99 16.12 -2.45
CA LEU A 425 -21.92 15.13 -2.49
C LEU A 425 -22.28 14.00 -1.52
N LYS A 426 -22.53 12.79 -2.03
CA LYS A 426 -22.52 11.58 -1.20
C LYS A 426 -21.09 11.03 -1.10
N SER A 427 -20.79 10.41 0.02
CA SER A 427 -19.54 9.71 0.28
C SER A 427 -19.79 8.62 1.32
N TYR A 428 -19.27 7.42 1.07
CA TYR A 428 -19.24 6.33 2.04
C TYR A 428 -17.81 5.83 2.25
N PRO A 429 -17.48 5.36 3.48
CA PRO A 429 -16.23 4.68 3.76
C PRO A 429 -16.14 3.36 3.00
N VAL A 430 -14.93 3.01 2.55
CA VAL A 430 -14.64 1.75 1.87
C VAL A 430 -13.31 1.19 2.38
N ALA A 431 -13.36 0.01 2.99
CA ALA A 431 -12.21 -0.67 3.56
C ALA A 431 -11.46 -1.50 2.51
N LEU A 432 -10.18 -1.17 2.27
CA LEU A 432 -9.25 -2.03 1.55
C LEU A 432 -8.71 -3.09 2.52
N GLN A 433 -8.86 -4.37 2.21
CA GLN A 433 -8.37 -5.48 3.02
C GLN A 433 -6.83 -5.62 2.92
N GLY A 434 -6.19 -5.87 4.07
CA GLY A 434 -4.74 -6.05 4.22
C GLY A 434 -4.23 -7.37 3.64
N ASN A 435 -3.09 -7.31 2.95
CA ASN A 435 -2.42 -8.47 2.34
C ASN A 435 -1.51 -9.19 3.37
N ARG A 436 -2.10 -9.75 4.43
CA ARG A 436 -1.36 -10.41 5.53
C ARG A 436 -1.59 -11.93 5.54
N SER A 437 -0.73 -12.65 6.26
CA SER A 437 -0.88 -14.09 6.48
C SER A 437 -1.34 -14.38 7.91
N GLY A 438 -2.62 -14.68 8.13
CA GLY A 438 -3.17 -14.96 9.46
C GLY A 438 -4.61 -15.48 9.47
N GLU A 439 -5.11 -15.86 10.65
CA GLU A 439 -6.47 -16.42 10.86
C GLU A 439 -7.55 -15.35 11.13
N SER A 440 -7.32 -14.07 10.82
CA SER A 440 -8.26 -12.96 11.11
C SER A 440 -8.00 -11.77 10.18
N ASP A 441 -8.29 -11.98 8.90
CA ASP A 441 -8.26 -10.97 7.82
C ASP A 441 -9.65 -10.85 7.15
N ASP A 442 -10.72 -11.19 7.87
CA ASP A 442 -12.11 -10.87 7.53
C ASP A 442 -12.57 -9.52 8.11
N TYR A 443 -11.65 -8.76 8.73
CA TYR A 443 -12.01 -7.52 9.43
C TYR A 443 -12.61 -6.46 8.51
N ALA A 444 -12.03 -6.22 7.33
CA ALA A 444 -12.61 -5.27 6.36
C ALA A 444 -14.02 -5.69 5.94
N GLN A 445 -14.25 -6.98 5.70
CA GLN A 445 -15.56 -7.53 5.39
C GLN A 445 -16.54 -7.35 6.58
N SER A 446 -16.06 -7.48 7.81
CA SER A 446 -16.87 -7.24 9.04
C SER A 446 -17.30 -5.79 9.26
N LEU A 447 -16.73 -4.84 8.49
CA LEU A 447 -17.17 -3.44 8.47
C LEU A 447 -18.33 -3.20 7.51
N MET A 448 -18.63 -4.14 6.60
CA MET A 448 -19.66 -3.94 5.57
C MET A 448 -21.04 -3.67 6.18
N THR A 449 -21.68 -2.64 5.64
CA THR A 449 -23.07 -2.28 5.86
C THR A 449 -23.53 -1.47 4.64
N ARG A 450 -24.83 -1.27 4.46
CA ARG A 450 -25.53 -0.34 3.52
C ARG A 450 -24.81 0.90 2.93
N ASN A 451 -23.84 1.47 3.62
CA ASN A 451 -23.10 2.68 3.25
C ASN A 451 -21.66 2.53 3.79
N PHE A 452 -21.08 1.33 3.67
CA PHE A 452 -19.73 0.97 4.07
C PHE A 452 -19.27 -0.23 3.23
N GLY A 453 -18.43 0.02 2.22
CA GLY A 453 -17.95 -1.01 1.32
C GLY A 453 -16.70 -1.74 1.82
N SER A 454 -16.42 -2.92 1.27
CA SER A 454 -15.10 -3.58 1.42
C SER A 454 -14.59 -4.19 0.11
N PHE A 455 -13.27 -4.30 -0.03
CA PHE A 455 -12.66 -4.90 -1.22
C PHE A 455 -11.22 -5.37 -0.97
N GLU A 456 -10.74 -6.23 -1.86
CA GLU A 456 -9.42 -6.86 -1.84
C GLU A 456 -8.62 -6.46 -3.08
N VAL A 457 -7.29 -6.31 -2.93
CA VAL A 457 -6.38 -6.05 -4.06
C VAL A 457 -5.10 -6.85 -3.90
N GLY A 458 -4.93 -7.87 -4.73
CA GLY A 458 -3.83 -8.82 -4.60
C GLY A 458 -4.13 -9.92 -3.60
N GLU A 459 -3.10 -10.72 -3.32
CA GLU A 459 -3.16 -11.87 -2.43
C GLU A 459 -1.90 -11.84 -1.54
N PRO A 460 -1.95 -12.32 -0.29
CA PRO A 460 -0.78 -12.39 0.58
C PRO A 460 0.38 -13.16 -0.07
N ARG A 461 1.52 -12.48 -0.26
CA ARG A 461 2.72 -13.06 -0.90
C ARG A 461 3.78 -13.51 0.11
N SER A 462 4.59 -14.48 -0.30
CA SER A 462 5.72 -14.98 0.50
C SER A 462 6.89 -14.00 0.49
N LEU A 463 6.98 -13.16 1.53
CA LEU A 463 8.14 -12.31 1.81
C LEU A 463 9.11 -12.99 2.77
N ASP A 464 10.37 -12.56 2.76
CA ASP A 464 11.33 -13.02 3.77
C ASP A 464 11.05 -12.37 5.14
N VAL A 465 11.49 -13.03 6.22
CA VAL A 465 11.17 -12.65 7.61
C VAL A 465 11.49 -11.19 7.96
N VAL A 466 12.49 -10.55 7.33
CA VAL A 466 12.80 -9.13 7.62
C VAL A 466 11.94 -8.14 6.84
N ASN A 467 11.14 -8.60 5.88
CA ASN A 467 10.32 -7.77 5.01
C ASN A 467 8.82 -8.10 5.09
N GLN A 468 8.43 -9.08 5.93
CA GLN A 468 7.05 -9.54 6.10
C GLN A 468 6.00 -8.45 6.41
N GLY A 469 6.42 -7.29 6.96
CA GLY A 469 5.54 -6.14 7.24
C GLY A 469 5.36 -5.14 6.09
N LEU A 470 6.05 -5.30 4.96
CA LEU A 470 5.92 -4.36 3.82
C LEU A 470 4.49 -4.27 3.26
N ASP A 471 3.73 -5.37 3.35
CA ASP A 471 2.38 -5.50 2.80
C ASP A 471 1.27 -5.21 3.85
N TRP A 472 1.65 -4.77 5.05
CA TRP A 472 0.74 -4.41 6.14
C TRP A 472 0.46 -2.90 6.13
N TYR A 473 -0.76 -2.46 6.44
CA TYR A 473 -1.18 -1.09 6.10
C TYR A 473 -0.78 0.03 7.06
N SER A 474 -0.10 -0.25 8.19
CA SER A 474 0.76 0.78 8.82
C SER A 474 1.90 1.25 7.89
N ASN A 475 2.15 0.55 6.77
CA ASN A 475 3.07 0.94 5.71
C ASN A 475 2.43 1.75 4.57
N LEU A 476 1.12 2.03 4.60
CA LEU A 476 0.37 2.74 3.57
C LEU A 476 -0.35 3.94 4.20
N GLU A 477 0.01 5.15 3.78
CA GLU A 477 -0.45 6.39 4.41
C GLU A 477 -0.75 7.48 3.36
N VAL A 478 -1.43 8.56 3.75
CA VAL A 478 -1.74 9.68 2.84
C VAL A 478 -1.53 11.04 3.50
N THR A 479 -0.91 11.98 2.78
CA THR A 479 -0.80 13.35 3.26
C THR A 479 -2.18 14.02 3.32
N PRO A 480 -2.36 15.04 4.17
CA PRO A 480 -3.50 15.96 4.08
C PRO A 480 -3.56 16.67 2.71
N PRO A 481 -4.65 17.39 2.40
CA PRO A 481 -4.72 18.31 1.27
C PRO A 481 -3.52 19.28 1.26
N LEU A 482 -2.81 19.32 0.13
CA LEU A 482 -1.68 20.21 -0.14
C LEU A 482 -1.90 20.94 -1.46
N SER A 483 -1.20 22.05 -1.70
CA SER A 483 -1.45 22.96 -2.83
C SER A 483 -1.46 22.30 -4.23
N ASN A 484 -0.63 21.27 -4.45
CA ASN A 484 -0.60 20.51 -5.72
C ASN A 484 -1.39 19.19 -5.65
N TYR A 485 -1.82 18.79 -4.45
CA TYR A 485 -2.45 17.52 -4.13
C TYR A 485 -3.67 17.79 -3.23
N PRO A 486 -4.75 18.38 -3.77
CA PRO A 486 -5.88 18.86 -2.98
C PRO A 486 -6.72 17.74 -2.31
N MET A 487 -6.53 16.48 -2.71
CA MET A 487 -7.05 15.29 -2.01
C MET A 487 -5.99 14.56 -1.18
N GLY A 488 -4.81 15.15 -1.01
CA GLY A 488 -3.65 14.47 -0.44
C GLY A 488 -2.87 13.68 -1.48
N ARG A 489 -1.71 13.16 -1.05
CA ARG A 489 -0.80 12.34 -1.84
C ARG A 489 -0.38 11.13 -1.03
N ILE A 490 -0.53 9.95 -1.62
CA ILE A 490 -0.22 8.67 -0.96
C ILE A 490 1.29 8.54 -0.76
N TYR A 491 1.72 7.92 0.33
CA TYR A 491 3.10 7.52 0.58
C TYR A 491 3.17 6.14 1.24
N TYR A 492 4.22 5.39 0.95
CA TYR A 492 4.45 4.06 1.52
C TYR A 492 5.94 3.74 1.68
N GLY A 493 6.26 2.81 2.58
CA GLY A 493 7.61 2.35 2.82
C GLY A 493 8.04 1.23 1.86
N LYS A 494 9.33 1.22 1.51
CA LYS A 494 9.99 0.19 0.70
C LYS A 494 11.33 -0.24 1.32
N ALA A 495 11.74 -1.48 1.07
CA ALA A 495 13.00 -2.03 1.54
C ALA A 495 13.85 -2.56 0.37
N GLU A 496 14.89 -1.80 0.01
CA GLU A 496 15.80 -2.12 -1.11
C GLU A 496 15.03 -2.24 -2.44
N GLU A 497 14.94 -3.42 -3.04
CA GLU A 497 14.14 -3.67 -4.25
C GLU A 497 12.69 -4.06 -3.96
N GLU A 498 12.36 -4.44 -2.71
CA GLU A 498 11.00 -4.77 -2.30
C GLU A 498 10.20 -3.49 -1.98
N THR A 499 8.95 -3.47 -2.43
CA THR A 499 7.96 -2.39 -2.26
C THR A 499 6.77 -2.92 -1.46
N LEU A 500 5.87 -2.03 -1.01
CA LEU A 500 4.46 -2.39 -0.74
C LEU A 500 3.89 -3.22 -1.91
N HIS A 501 3.00 -4.17 -1.60
CA HIS A 501 2.45 -5.17 -2.52
C HIS A 501 2.22 -4.64 -3.95
N PRO A 502 2.88 -5.19 -5.00
CA PRO A 502 2.88 -4.60 -6.33
C PRO A 502 1.48 -4.35 -6.93
N ASN A 503 0.52 -5.25 -6.72
CA ASN A 503 -0.85 -5.05 -7.21
C ASN A 503 -1.55 -3.88 -6.49
N VAL A 504 -1.32 -3.70 -5.19
CA VAL A 504 -1.84 -2.56 -4.42
C VAL A 504 -1.21 -1.27 -4.95
N VAL A 505 0.11 -1.25 -5.16
CA VAL A 505 0.81 -0.09 -5.73
C VAL A 505 0.29 0.30 -7.13
N GLN A 506 -0.05 -0.67 -7.99
CA GLN A 506 -0.64 -0.36 -9.30
C GLN A 506 -2.10 0.11 -9.20
N PHE A 507 -2.91 -0.51 -8.33
CA PHE A 507 -4.27 -0.07 -8.02
C PHE A 507 -4.29 1.40 -7.52
N LEU A 508 -3.44 1.75 -6.55
CA LEU A 508 -3.34 3.12 -6.01
C LEU A 508 -2.92 4.13 -7.10
N LYS A 509 -2.06 3.71 -8.06
CA LYS A 509 -1.71 4.53 -9.22
C LYS A 509 -2.88 4.69 -10.20
N ALA A 510 -3.69 3.66 -10.41
CA ALA A 510 -4.86 3.70 -11.29
C ALA A 510 -5.96 4.66 -10.81
N GLN A 511 -6.07 4.90 -9.49
CA GLN A 511 -7.03 5.87 -8.93
C GLN A 511 -6.67 7.32 -9.31
N GLN A 512 -5.38 7.60 -9.58
CA GLN A 512 -4.78 8.88 -10.01
C GLN A 512 -4.93 10.08 -9.06
N VAL A 513 -6.09 10.27 -8.40
CA VAL A 513 -6.46 11.47 -7.62
C VAL A 513 -5.44 11.82 -6.53
N GLN A 514 -4.89 10.82 -5.84
CA GLN A 514 -3.88 10.99 -4.77
C GLN A 514 -2.48 10.52 -5.21
N GLY A 515 -2.26 10.38 -6.52
CA GLY A 515 -1.01 9.90 -7.12
C GLY A 515 -0.13 11.01 -7.71
N PRO A 516 1.11 10.67 -8.14
CA PRO A 516 1.78 9.38 -7.96
C PRO A 516 2.29 9.20 -6.53
N PRO A 517 2.19 8.00 -5.92
CA PRO A 517 2.66 7.77 -4.55
C PRO A 517 4.14 8.12 -4.31
N ILE A 518 4.49 8.45 -3.06
CA ILE A 518 5.88 8.64 -2.61
C ILE A 518 6.40 7.36 -1.96
N GLU A 519 7.42 6.75 -2.56
CA GLU A 519 8.18 5.66 -1.92
C GLU A 519 9.15 6.21 -0.86
N ILE A 520 9.20 5.61 0.32
CA ILE A 520 10.07 6.03 1.43
C ILE A 520 10.96 4.85 1.85
N ASP A 521 12.24 5.11 2.13
CA ASP A 521 13.17 4.04 2.54
C ASP A 521 12.95 3.63 4.00
N THR A 522 12.31 2.48 4.19
CA THR A 522 12.05 1.83 5.48
C THR A 522 12.92 0.58 5.69
N SER A 523 13.93 0.33 4.82
CA SER A 523 14.85 -0.83 4.85
C SER A 523 15.67 -1.02 6.13
N TRP A 524 15.60 -0.07 7.05
CA TRP A 524 16.37 -0.02 8.30
C TRP A 524 15.50 -0.19 9.55
N LEU A 525 14.17 -0.14 9.42
CA LEU A 525 13.20 -0.30 10.51
C LEU A 525 12.87 -1.78 10.77
N MET A 526 12.45 -2.14 11.97
CA MET A 526 12.21 -3.55 12.31
C MET A 526 11.01 -4.15 11.56
N VAL A 527 9.92 -3.38 11.38
CA VAL A 527 8.69 -3.84 10.71
C VAL A 527 8.50 -3.27 9.30
N ARG A 528 9.37 -2.35 8.87
CA ARG A 528 9.37 -1.68 7.55
C ARG A 528 8.23 -0.67 7.32
N HIS A 529 7.48 -0.29 8.36
CA HIS A 529 6.34 0.59 8.23
C HIS A 529 6.74 2.06 8.11
N VAL A 530 6.01 2.84 7.30
CA VAL A 530 6.29 4.27 7.10
C VAL A 530 5.77 5.15 8.25
N SER A 531 4.73 4.72 8.95
CA SER A 531 4.20 5.38 10.14
C SER A 531 5.24 5.52 11.25
N GLU A 532 6.12 4.52 11.44
CA GLU A 532 7.23 4.57 12.41
C GLU A 532 8.20 5.76 12.22
N ILE A 533 8.19 6.44 11.06
CA ILE A 533 9.12 7.54 10.77
C ILE A 533 8.47 8.87 10.38
N ILE A 534 7.23 8.90 9.85
CA ILE A 534 6.47 10.14 9.61
C ILE A 534 4.97 10.00 9.87
N ASN A 535 4.34 11.10 10.33
CA ASN A 535 2.89 11.22 10.51
C ASN A 535 2.44 12.67 10.29
N PHE A 536 1.18 12.91 9.92
CA PHE A 536 0.60 14.25 9.77
C PHE A 536 -0.50 14.51 10.79
N ILE A 537 -0.41 15.61 11.52
CA ILE A 537 -1.42 16.02 12.50
C ILE A 537 -2.05 17.38 12.13
N PRO A 538 -3.31 17.64 12.52
CA PRO A 538 -3.96 18.90 12.24
C PRO A 538 -3.40 20.03 13.13
N SER A 539 -3.62 21.27 12.69
CA SER A 539 -3.17 22.48 13.40
C SER A 539 -4.27 23.51 13.48
N GLN A 540 -4.31 24.29 14.56
CA GLN A 540 -5.16 25.48 14.66
C GLN A 540 -4.84 26.56 13.62
N THR A 541 -3.66 26.53 12.98
CA THR A 541 -3.33 27.42 11.86
C THR A 541 -4.04 27.05 10.54
N GLY A 542 -4.62 25.85 10.45
CA GLY A 542 -5.21 25.29 9.23
C GLY A 542 -4.22 24.58 8.32
N GLU A 543 -2.92 24.85 8.46
CA GLU A 543 -1.85 24.13 7.75
C GLU A 543 -1.41 22.91 8.56
N PRO A 544 -1.34 21.71 7.96
CA PRO A 544 -0.98 20.49 8.68
C PRO A 544 0.48 20.51 9.12
N LEU A 545 0.78 19.81 10.22
CA LEU A 545 2.15 19.58 10.68
C LEU A 545 2.62 18.18 10.31
N LEU A 546 3.80 18.10 9.68
CA LEU A 546 4.56 16.87 9.54
C LEU A 546 5.33 16.60 10.85
N LEU A 547 4.97 15.53 11.54
CA LEU A 547 5.81 14.91 12.55
C LEU A 547 6.82 13.99 11.84
N ILE A 548 8.10 14.14 12.16
CA ILE A 548 9.17 13.26 11.67
C ILE A 548 10.08 12.86 12.83
N VAL A 549 10.48 11.59 12.90
CA VAL A 549 11.40 11.13 13.94
C VAL A 549 12.77 11.80 13.81
N SER A 550 13.39 12.12 14.93
CA SER A 550 14.74 12.68 15.00
C SER A 550 15.58 11.89 16.01
N PRO A 551 16.31 10.86 15.55
CA PRO A 551 17.35 10.15 16.31
C PRO A 551 18.37 11.08 16.95
N LYS A 552 18.71 12.19 16.28
CA LYS A 552 19.60 13.20 16.85
C LYS A 552 18.95 13.94 18.01
N ALA A 553 17.72 14.44 17.85
CA ALA A 553 17.02 15.08 18.97
C ALA A 553 16.75 14.12 20.14
N GLY A 554 16.62 12.82 19.86
CA GLY A 554 16.58 11.74 20.86
C GLY A 554 17.85 11.68 21.71
N VAL A 555 19.04 11.78 21.09
CA VAL A 555 20.32 11.84 21.81
C VAL A 555 20.43 13.14 22.60
N GLU A 556 20.16 14.29 21.96
CA GLU A 556 20.24 15.62 22.57
C GLU A 556 19.33 15.76 23.80
N LEU A 557 18.15 15.13 23.81
CA LEU A 557 17.24 15.10 24.97
C LEU A 557 17.85 14.35 26.17
N ILE A 558 18.59 13.26 25.95
CA ILE A 558 19.28 12.53 27.03
C ILE A 558 20.51 13.31 27.50
N GLU A 559 21.27 13.93 26.58
CA GLU A 559 22.41 14.79 26.93
C GLU A 559 21.95 15.98 27.77
N GLU A 560 20.86 16.64 27.41
CA GLU A 560 20.25 17.73 28.19
C GLU A 560 19.85 17.29 29.62
N LEU A 561 19.31 16.07 29.77
CA LEU A 561 19.00 15.51 31.09
C LEU A 561 20.27 15.31 31.95
N ALA A 562 21.37 14.87 31.34
CA ALA A 562 22.65 14.73 32.03
C ALA A 562 23.23 16.10 32.43
N GLU A 563 23.21 17.09 31.53
CA GLU A 563 23.68 18.45 31.80
C GLU A 563 22.93 19.13 32.95
N LYS A 564 21.63 18.87 33.10
CA LYS A 564 20.82 19.34 34.25
C LYS A 564 21.03 18.53 35.54
N GLY A 565 21.91 17.52 35.53
CA GLY A 565 22.25 16.70 36.70
C GLY A 565 21.34 15.49 36.94
N TYR A 566 20.45 15.15 36.00
CA TYR A 566 19.53 14.00 36.10
C TYR A 566 20.12 12.70 35.53
N GLU A 567 21.45 12.57 35.49
CA GLU A 567 22.17 11.38 35.03
C GLU A 567 21.69 10.05 35.65
N GLY A 568 21.24 10.08 36.91
CA GLY A 568 20.72 8.91 37.62
C GLY A 568 19.23 8.63 37.40
N ALA A 569 18.51 9.48 36.66
CA ALA A 569 17.08 9.29 36.41
C ALA A 569 16.83 8.09 35.51
N ALA A 570 15.80 7.31 35.83
CA ALA A 570 15.33 6.20 35.01
C ALA A 570 14.55 6.71 33.79
N ILE A 571 14.79 6.11 32.64
CA ILE A 571 14.07 6.27 31.37
C ILE A 571 13.59 4.90 30.90
N ASN A 572 12.60 4.86 30.01
CA ASN A 572 11.83 3.66 29.64
C ASN A 572 11.19 2.99 30.87
N ARG A 573 10.65 3.82 31.79
CA ARG A 573 10.18 3.40 33.12
C ARG A 573 9.10 2.32 33.03
N GLY A 574 9.36 1.18 33.65
CA GLY A 574 8.45 0.02 33.68
C GLY A 574 8.45 -0.85 32.41
N LEU A 575 9.33 -0.58 31.45
CA LEU A 575 9.53 -1.41 30.25
C LEU A 575 10.76 -2.32 30.40
N SER A 576 10.85 -3.35 29.56
CA SER A 576 12.02 -4.24 29.44
C SER A 576 13.30 -3.49 29.04
N THR A 577 13.18 -2.34 28.37
CA THR A 577 14.28 -1.44 28.00
C THR A 577 14.62 -0.39 29.07
N GLN A 578 14.10 -0.50 30.30
CA GLN A 578 14.37 0.45 31.38
C GLN A 578 15.87 0.61 31.68
N THR A 579 16.36 1.84 31.66
CA THR A 579 17.76 2.17 31.95
C THR A 579 17.88 3.54 32.62
N THR A 580 19.10 4.03 32.86
CA THR A 580 19.35 5.41 33.32
C THR A 580 19.90 6.29 32.20
N VAL A 581 19.71 7.60 32.34
CA VAL A 581 20.31 8.64 31.46
C VAL A 581 21.82 8.39 31.28
N ARG A 582 22.57 8.17 32.37
CA ARG A 582 24.01 7.87 32.32
C ARG A 582 24.33 6.59 31.56
N ALA A 583 23.57 5.51 31.80
CA ALA A 583 23.81 4.23 31.14
C ALA A 583 23.53 4.30 29.63
N ALA A 584 22.51 5.05 29.21
CA ALA A 584 22.22 5.31 27.80
C ALA A 584 23.35 6.09 27.11
N LEU A 585 23.84 7.19 27.70
CA LEU A 585 24.94 7.99 27.13
C LEU A 585 26.29 7.26 27.14
N ASN A 586 26.52 6.37 28.12
CA ASN A 586 27.71 5.51 28.15
C ASN A 586 27.68 4.44 27.05
N ASN A 587 26.52 4.08 26.50
CA ASN A 587 26.42 3.24 25.32
C ASN A 587 26.76 4.03 24.05
N ARG A 588 28.07 4.24 23.84
CA ARG A 588 28.61 5.00 22.70
C ARG A 588 28.17 4.43 21.35
N LEU A 589 27.97 3.12 21.24
CA LEU A 589 27.49 2.47 20.01
C LEU A 589 26.04 2.83 19.70
N LEU A 590 25.13 2.81 20.70
CA LEU A 590 23.74 3.24 20.54
C LEU A 590 23.63 4.72 20.15
N VAL A 591 24.45 5.59 20.76
CA VAL A 591 24.52 7.01 20.42
C VAL A 591 25.03 7.21 18.98
N GLN A 592 26.13 6.55 18.60
CA GLN A 592 26.69 6.64 17.24
C GLN A 592 25.72 6.11 16.18
N HIS A 593 25.04 4.99 16.45
CA HIS A 593 24.00 4.41 15.60
C HIS A 593 22.86 5.40 15.33
N ASN A 594 22.31 6.02 16.37
CA ASN A 594 21.23 6.99 16.22
C ASN A 594 21.68 8.27 15.48
N LEU A 595 22.87 8.79 15.80
CA LEU A 595 23.44 9.92 15.04
C LEU A 595 23.74 9.55 13.57
N GLN A 596 24.01 8.28 13.26
CA GLN A 596 24.14 7.80 11.89
C GLN A 596 22.79 7.70 11.18
N LEU A 597 21.76 7.11 11.83
CA LEU A 597 20.39 7.05 11.31
C LEU A 597 19.84 8.43 10.94
N GLN A 598 20.10 9.46 11.78
CA GLN A 598 19.76 10.84 11.43
C GLN A 598 20.36 11.23 10.06
N ARG A 599 21.69 11.15 9.93
CA ARG A 599 22.41 11.63 8.75
C ARG A 599 22.12 10.84 7.47
N GLU A 600 21.92 9.54 7.61
CA GLU A 600 21.85 8.61 6.47
C GLU A 600 20.41 8.29 6.04
N LYS A 601 19.43 8.42 6.95
CA LYS A 601 18.02 8.09 6.69
C LYS A 601 17.09 9.30 6.82
N ILE A 602 17.16 10.02 7.95
CA ILE A 602 16.20 11.11 8.24
C ILE A 602 16.51 12.39 7.47
N ASP A 603 17.74 12.90 7.49
CA ASP A 603 18.11 14.15 6.80
C ASP A 603 17.83 14.07 5.27
N PRO A 604 18.13 12.95 4.57
CA PRO A 604 17.74 12.78 3.17
C PRO A 604 16.22 12.68 2.96
N LEU A 605 15.50 11.99 3.85
CA LEU A 605 14.04 11.89 3.80
C LEU A 605 13.37 13.26 3.99
N LEU A 606 13.79 14.02 4.99
CA LEU A 606 13.29 15.37 5.25
C LEU A 606 13.48 16.30 4.04
N LYS A 607 14.66 16.24 3.42
CA LYS A 607 14.95 16.96 2.18
C LYS A 607 14.08 16.49 1.00
N LYS A 608 13.76 15.20 0.92
CA LYS A 608 12.83 14.65 -0.09
C LYS A 608 11.41 15.18 0.12
N LEU A 609 10.89 15.09 1.35
CA LEU A 609 9.53 15.50 1.70
C LEU A 609 9.32 17.01 1.48
N LYS A 610 10.23 17.87 1.98
CA LYS A 610 10.20 19.33 1.73
C LYS A 610 10.07 19.65 0.24
N ARG A 611 10.84 18.98 -0.62
CA ARG A 611 10.80 19.16 -2.07
C ARG A 611 9.53 18.61 -2.73
N GLU A 612 9.05 17.44 -2.32
CA GLU A 612 7.97 16.72 -3.01
C GLU A 612 6.57 17.08 -2.53
N LEU A 613 6.46 17.67 -1.34
CA LEU A 613 5.22 18.11 -0.72
C LEU A 613 5.11 19.65 -0.63
N ASN A 614 6.21 20.37 -0.91
CA ASN A 614 6.31 21.83 -0.76
C ASN A 614 5.93 22.28 0.66
N LEU A 615 6.62 21.71 1.66
CA LEU A 615 6.43 22.02 3.07
C LEU A 615 7.44 23.08 3.53
N ASP A 616 6.95 24.08 4.26
CA ASP A 616 7.77 25.08 4.93
C ASP A 616 8.31 24.58 6.29
N GLU A 617 9.31 25.27 6.85
CA GLU A 617 10.02 24.84 8.06
C GLU A 617 9.15 24.85 9.33
N ASP A 618 8.15 25.73 9.40
CA ASP A 618 7.19 25.84 10.51
C ASP A 618 6.10 24.77 10.48
N GLN A 619 5.90 24.10 9.34
CA GLN A 619 5.05 22.92 9.22
C GLN A 619 5.72 21.64 9.74
N ILE A 620 6.97 21.68 10.21
CA ILE A 620 7.77 20.47 10.45
C ILE A 620 8.20 20.40 11.92
N VAL A 621 7.87 19.27 12.55
CA VAL A 621 8.21 18.97 13.93
C VAL A 621 9.11 17.73 13.97
N GLU A 622 10.40 17.96 14.22
CA GLU A 622 11.32 16.88 14.61
C GLU A 622 10.98 16.38 16.03
N VAL A 623 10.65 15.10 16.17
CA VAL A 623 10.25 14.46 17.42
C VAL A 623 11.39 13.58 17.95
N PRO A 624 11.85 13.75 19.22
CA PRO A 624 12.92 12.94 19.80
C PRO A 624 12.56 11.45 19.89
N VAL A 625 13.21 10.60 19.09
CA VAL A 625 12.99 9.14 19.07
C VAL A 625 14.30 8.42 18.88
N LEU A 626 14.63 7.47 19.77
CA LEU A 626 15.79 6.59 19.59
C LEU A 626 15.37 5.22 19.05
N PHE A 627 16.23 4.63 18.22
CA PHE A 627 16.08 3.31 17.66
C PHE A 627 17.16 2.35 18.19
N GLY A 628 16.77 1.10 18.40
CA GLY A 628 17.69 -0.01 18.67
C GLY A 628 18.38 -0.51 17.39
N TYR A 629 19.40 -1.34 17.53
CA TYR A 629 20.24 -1.79 16.39
C TYR A 629 19.49 -2.59 15.31
N SER A 630 18.36 -3.22 15.65
CA SER A 630 17.50 -3.92 14.68
C SER A 630 16.34 -3.08 14.13
N GLY A 631 16.35 -1.76 14.37
CA GLY A 631 15.39 -0.83 13.77
C GLY A 631 14.07 -0.65 14.51
N TYR A 632 13.93 -1.12 15.75
CA TYR A 632 12.73 -0.89 16.57
C TYR A 632 12.85 0.43 17.35
N ALA A 633 11.72 1.09 17.64
CA ALA A 633 11.67 2.23 18.55
C ALA A 633 12.07 1.81 19.97
N TRP A 634 13.20 2.31 20.46
CA TRP A 634 13.82 1.91 21.73
C TRP A 634 12.99 2.34 22.95
N TRP A 635 12.22 3.41 22.78
CA TRP A 635 11.16 3.90 23.65
C TRP A 635 9.87 4.13 22.85
N PRO A 636 8.69 4.28 23.50
CA PRO A 636 7.42 4.50 22.81
C PRO A 636 7.47 5.66 21.81
N ASN A 637 7.09 5.37 20.55
CA ASN A 637 7.36 6.25 19.42
C ASN A 637 6.38 7.43 19.35
N LEU A 638 6.82 8.60 19.82
CA LEU A 638 5.97 9.80 19.94
C LEU A 638 5.45 10.41 18.63
N ILE A 639 5.79 9.88 17.45
CA ILE A 639 5.11 10.27 16.20
C ILE A 639 3.91 9.38 15.86
N ASN A 640 3.83 8.18 16.45
CA ASN A 640 2.75 7.23 16.26
C ASN A 640 1.58 7.59 17.17
N VAL A 641 0.93 8.71 16.79
CA VAL A 641 -0.17 9.37 17.49
C VAL A 641 -1.44 9.31 16.65
N VAL A 642 -2.59 9.24 17.32
CA VAL A 642 -3.91 9.24 16.66
C VAL A 642 -4.62 10.55 16.97
N SER A 643 -4.85 11.36 15.93
CA SER A 643 -5.64 12.60 16.01
C SER A 643 -7.14 12.27 15.88
N VAL A 644 -7.91 12.68 16.89
CA VAL A 644 -9.36 12.45 17.03
C VAL A 644 -10.03 13.77 17.45
N ASN A 645 -10.59 14.49 16.48
CA ASN A 645 -11.51 15.63 16.68
C ASN A 645 -11.02 16.71 17.69
N GLY A 646 -9.72 16.98 17.74
CA GLY A 646 -9.08 17.97 18.63
C GLY A 646 -8.27 17.36 19.78
N GLU A 647 -8.51 16.09 20.08
CA GLU A 647 -7.68 15.28 20.97
C GLU A 647 -6.55 14.59 20.18
N LEU A 648 -5.38 14.45 20.80
CA LEU A 648 -4.24 13.70 20.27
C LEU A 648 -3.88 12.58 21.25
N LEU A 649 -4.15 11.33 20.87
CA LEU A 649 -3.75 10.16 21.63
C LEU A 649 -2.28 9.88 21.30
N ALA A 650 -1.41 9.98 22.30
CA ALA A 650 0.03 9.78 22.17
C ALA A 650 0.53 8.65 23.09
N PRO A 651 1.50 7.84 22.65
CA PRO A 651 2.07 6.79 23.49
C PRO A 651 2.83 7.43 24.65
N ASN A 652 2.80 6.80 25.83
CA ASN A 652 3.44 7.38 27.01
C ASN A 652 4.95 7.08 26.97
N PRO A 653 5.82 8.08 26.74
CA PRO A 653 7.24 7.84 26.48
C PRO A 653 8.01 7.31 27.69
N ARG A 654 7.42 7.36 28.89
CA ARG A 654 7.99 6.82 30.14
C ARG A 654 9.45 7.30 30.35
N GLY A 655 9.72 8.58 30.08
CA GLY A 655 11.04 9.21 30.07
C GLY A 655 11.64 9.41 31.47
N ALA A 656 12.29 10.54 31.73
CA ALA A 656 12.77 10.88 33.08
C ALA A 656 11.68 11.60 33.88
N LEU A 657 11.54 11.29 35.18
CA LEU A 657 10.70 12.09 36.09
C LEU A 657 11.51 13.22 36.72
N ILE A 658 11.08 14.46 36.49
CA ILE A 658 11.61 15.67 37.12
C ILE A 658 10.45 16.34 37.87
N ASP A 659 10.60 16.50 39.18
CA ASP A 659 9.57 17.06 40.08
C ASP A 659 8.16 16.44 39.90
N GLY A 660 8.13 15.14 39.60
CA GLY A 660 6.91 14.36 39.38
C GLY A 660 6.30 14.46 37.97
N ARG A 661 6.94 15.19 37.03
CA ARG A 661 6.53 15.30 35.62
C ARG A 661 7.47 14.53 34.71
N ASP A 662 6.92 13.97 33.63
CA ASP A 662 7.71 13.28 32.61
C ASP A 662 8.34 14.28 31.63
N TYR A 663 9.67 14.31 31.56
CA TYR A 663 10.39 15.30 30.76
C TYR A 663 10.13 15.18 29.25
N ALA A 664 9.98 13.95 28.74
CA ALA A 664 9.72 13.71 27.32
C ALA A 664 8.28 14.11 26.94
N GLN A 665 7.32 13.85 27.83
CA GLN A 665 5.94 14.35 27.66
C GLN A 665 5.87 15.88 27.61
N GLU A 666 6.57 16.57 28.52
CA GLU A 666 6.59 18.04 28.54
C GLU A 666 7.35 18.62 27.34
N ASP A 667 8.38 17.94 26.80
CA ASP A 667 9.04 18.36 25.56
C ASP A 667 8.15 18.20 24.33
N PHE A 668 7.49 17.05 24.20
CA PHE A 668 6.55 16.79 23.11
C PHE A 668 5.39 17.81 23.11
N LYS A 669 4.80 18.07 24.29
CA LYS A 669 3.79 19.13 24.45
C LYS A 669 4.29 20.50 24.02
N ARG A 670 5.54 20.88 24.34
CA ARG A 670 6.13 22.17 23.90
C ARG A 670 6.25 22.25 22.39
N ARG A 671 6.70 21.17 21.72
CA ARG A 671 6.81 21.09 20.26
C ARG A 671 5.46 21.24 19.57
N LEU A 672 4.41 20.66 20.14
CA LEU A 672 3.05 20.67 19.57
C LEU A 672 2.16 21.84 20.00
N VAL A 673 2.69 22.86 20.69
CA VAL A 673 1.90 24.06 21.08
C VAL A 673 1.21 24.71 19.87
N VAL A 674 1.87 24.74 18.71
CA VAL A 674 1.32 25.33 17.48
C VAL A 674 0.18 24.51 16.87
N ALA A 675 0.16 23.19 17.09
CA ALA A 675 -0.94 22.32 16.67
C ALA A 675 -2.23 22.66 17.41
N GLY A 676 -2.11 23.04 18.69
CA GLY A 676 -3.23 23.40 19.55
C GLY A 676 -4.18 22.23 19.85
N LEU A 677 -3.66 20.99 19.83
CA LEU A 677 -4.38 19.77 20.17
C LEU A 677 -4.21 19.42 21.65
N ASN A 678 -5.21 18.75 22.22
CA ASN A 678 -5.14 18.22 23.58
C ASN A 678 -4.33 16.91 23.59
N VAL A 679 -3.07 16.98 24.03
CA VAL A 679 -2.16 15.81 24.04
C VAL A 679 -2.43 14.94 25.27
N ASN A 680 -2.99 13.76 25.02
CA ASN A 680 -3.29 12.72 26.00
C ASN A 680 -2.25 11.60 25.90
N PHE A 681 -1.53 11.30 26.99
CA PHE A 681 -0.54 10.22 27.01
C PHE A 681 -1.15 8.94 27.58
N LEU A 682 -1.27 7.91 26.74
CA LEU A 682 -1.91 6.63 27.05
C LEU A 682 -0.88 5.56 27.42
N ASP A 683 -1.25 4.60 28.26
CA ASP A 683 -0.41 3.43 28.56
C ASP A 683 -0.50 2.40 27.42
N ASP A 684 0.44 2.50 26.50
CA ASP A 684 0.63 1.63 25.34
C ASP A 684 1.64 0.49 25.59
N SER A 685 2.06 0.26 26.84
CA SER A 685 3.16 -0.66 27.17
C SER A 685 2.98 -2.08 26.63
N TYR A 686 1.74 -2.56 26.51
CA TYR A 686 1.42 -3.83 25.85
C TYR A 686 1.96 -3.90 24.41
N TYR A 687 1.80 -2.84 23.63
CA TYR A 687 2.25 -2.75 22.24
C TYR A 687 3.76 -2.50 22.15
N GLN A 688 4.30 -1.61 22.99
CA GLN A 688 5.76 -1.32 23.04
C GLN A 688 6.60 -2.56 23.37
N GLU A 689 6.14 -3.43 24.27
CA GLU A 689 6.85 -4.69 24.56
C GLU A 689 6.86 -5.62 23.34
N LEU A 690 5.79 -5.60 22.54
CA LEU A 690 5.64 -6.34 21.28
C LEU A 690 6.30 -5.65 20.07
N LYS A 691 6.96 -4.49 20.27
CA LYS A 691 7.64 -3.70 19.22
C LYS A 691 6.69 -3.04 18.20
N GLY A 692 5.49 -2.71 18.66
CA GLY A 692 4.62 -1.70 18.04
C GLY A 692 4.23 -0.63 19.07
N ASP A 693 3.11 0.04 18.87
CA ASP A 693 2.62 1.14 19.70
C ASP A 693 1.09 1.31 19.56
N LEU A 694 0.53 2.36 20.17
CA LEU A 694 -0.92 2.62 20.11
C LEU A 694 -1.47 2.91 18.70
N TYR A 695 -0.64 3.38 17.77
CA TYR A 695 -1.07 3.68 16.40
C TYR A 695 -1.29 2.35 15.68
N THR A 696 -0.28 1.50 15.67
CA THR A 696 -0.39 0.12 15.14
C THR A 696 -1.50 -0.69 15.83
N GLY A 697 -1.78 -0.39 17.10
CA GLY A 697 -2.80 -1.04 17.93
C GLY A 697 -4.24 -0.56 17.73
N THR A 698 -4.46 0.48 16.93
CA THR A 698 -5.78 1.06 16.63
C THR A 698 -5.98 1.24 15.13
N ASN A 699 -7.18 1.62 14.70
CA ASN A 699 -7.47 2.07 13.33
C ASN A 699 -8.61 3.11 13.43
N THR A 700 -8.91 3.88 12.38
CA THR A 700 -9.94 4.93 12.42
C THR A 700 -10.81 4.96 11.16
N THR A 701 -12.13 4.93 11.33
CA THR A 701 -13.03 5.42 10.27
C THR A 701 -12.99 6.94 10.30
N ARG A 702 -12.52 7.55 9.20
CA ARG A 702 -12.44 9.00 9.03
C ARG A 702 -13.43 9.50 8.00
N GLU A 703 -13.93 10.72 8.20
CA GLU A 703 -14.77 11.39 7.22
C GLU A 703 -13.97 11.70 5.94
N GLY A 704 -14.56 11.38 4.79
CA GLY A 704 -14.02 11.77 3.49
C GLY A 704 -14.01 13.29 3.27
N SER A 705 -13.30 13.74 2.24
CA SER A 705 -13.27 15.15 1.87
C SER A 705 -14.67 15.70 1.59
N GLN A 706 -14.96 16.90 2.10
CA GLN A 706 -16.19 17.63 1.79
C GLN A 706 -16.10 18.38 0.44
N GLN A 707 -14.94 18.35 -0.23
CA GLN A 707 -14.80 18.80 -1.61
C GLN A 707 -14.93 17.59 -2.55
N PRO A 708 -15.67 17.69 -3.66
CA PRO A 708 -15.72 16.63 -4.66
C PRO A 708 -14.40 16.52 -5.43
N PHE A 709 -13.88 15.31 -5.58
CA PHE A 709 -12.58 15.05 -6.23
C PHE A 709 -12.50 15.61 -7.64
N TRP A 710 -13.61 15.62 -8.38
CA TRP A 710 -13.67 16.12 -9.76
C TRP A 710 -13.40 17.62 -9.91
N ASN A 711 -13.61 18.41 -8.85
CA ASN A 711 -13.23 19.82 -8.79
C ASN A 711 -11.84 20.02 -8.15
N ALA A 712 -11.48 19.11 -7.24
CA ALA A 712 -10.23 19.10 -6.49
C ALA A 712 -9.28 17.99 -6.99
N LEU A 713 -8.92 18.09 -8.27
CA LEU A 713 -7.85 17.29 -8.88
C LEU A 713 -6.47 17.98 -8.78
N PRO A 714 -5.36 17.21 -8.70
CA PRO A 714 -4.01 17.68 -8.97
C PRO A 714 -3.88 18.40 -10.32
N THR A 715 -2.97 19.38 -10.41
CA THR A 715 -2.76 20.18 -11.64
C THR A 715 -2.34 19.34 -12.86
N SER A 716 -1.83 18.13 -12.67
CA SER A 716 -1.50 17.19 -13.76
C SER A 716 -2.72 16.45 -14.34
N LEU A 717 -3.89 16.55 -13.71
CA LEU A 717 -5.15 15.89 -14.10
C LEU A 717 -6.26 16.90 -14.44
N LYS A 718 -5.94 18.21 -14.45
CA LYS A 718 -6.80 19.32 -14.87
C LYS A 718 -6.40 19.79 -16.27
#